data_AF-A0A3S0Z376-F1
#
_entry.id   AF-A0A3S0Z376-F1
#
_cell.length_a   1.000
_cell.length_b   1.000
_cell.length_c   1.000
_cell.angle_alpha   90.00
_cell.angle_beta   90.00
_cell.angle_gamma   90.00
#
_symmetry.space_group_name_H-M   'P 1'
#
loop_
_entity.id
_entity.type
_entity.pdbx_description
1 polymer ?
#
loop_
_entity_poly.entity_id
_entity_poly.type
_entity_poly.pdbx_seq_one_letter_code
_entity_poly.pdbx_strand_id
1 'polypeptide(L)'
;MPEGELNPAQVKFFERHINKGLLGKLRNKKDLGFAAAFRGYTDADKAAAPLLTHLPMYPNGSAELAEKNALIAEYSRIQTETLAKTSSQKTAIAACEQGRLALAALTTRATALMNKAVMDPSASDPERIVMLKQSAALYLNETRGRYDAKEAPVLAEITEATGNAVTLPMGQAFEQGMKALHGKIAAVDATGDLAAATTALDAIKAEADRLLATQLDALATYAGSPAKAQTIEVGQMDARLRSDLSIATSNAAQMMTWGIPDAKAFAADVEAAQKRGDLLFRETAFADQNAADTAKAARKLLADDLEALNSRAANAIQTKKASFGQLFRDVEARFATVERAFRDIDDVSFAKGQKEPIEDILALTRTAINDLNGYNTDALVAAKKLVDRAAVIVGAAQKATDTNAELKDALKKLDIQVDQGNRKGNPLITKFAAYKTELAELSVRWQTMLLPEAIRAVAAFRTRVEADVQLAKDLETRRANAHADLKAAKSELAQFNLAYGKMLKANGRKPKPYEGSVTSDLASAEGWIDTKTTLSFYDTIDGMILRSRKTLQSLTVGLQNTEGKTDDEIYAEALELQKQLDAAAAQTLLDMEASGVAPDPTVIANARASVDAQIALLATRSDLLAQDNATERQKAEDATRKETYLTEAKAYVKKIKEEVKAAPENSALDHYKDDVKGHLTRIEESIKLVEKGGMVRAAQSELTFLQKTIEGIKARGPRTDKNKLDQIGTEWANAVKGFEGKCTEMQAAVEKYLADNDLGTDYAAALTALGKALGDIQTRLDPAAFIRVANRFRDPTQFKAAREEALQRVRYFNDLLLKDPVIQQCVRNPFGIRDFATPLASRLRQIELNVLRAA
;
A
#
# COMPACT_ATOMS: atom_id res chain seq x y z
N MET A 1 12.07 -12.15 -44.43
CA MET A 1 11.55 -12.83 -45.64
C MET A 1 12.53 -13.95 -46.02
N PRO A 2 12.09 -15.09 -46.57
CA PRO A 2 11.06 -16.00 -46.05
C PRO A 2 11.41 -17.50 -46.22
N GLU A 3 10.57 -18.34 -45.61
CA GLU A 3 10.07 -19.68 -46.05
C GLU A 3 11.02 -20.88 -46.27
N GLY A 4 10.70 -21.96 -45.56
CA GLY A 4 11.11 -23.33 -45.87
C GLY A 4 9.95 -24.30 -45.60
N GLU A 5 8.97 -24.34 -46.50
CA GLU A 5 7.96 -25.40 -46.54
C GLU A 5 8.50 -26.67 -47.21
N LEU A 6 8.15 -27.85 -46.67
CA LEU A 6 8.45 -29.15 -47.27
C LEU A 6 7.63 -29.36 -48.56
N ASN A 7 8.28 -29.87 -49.60
CA ASN A 7 7.69 -30.07 -50.93
C ASN A 7 6.70 -31.27 -50.95
N PRO A 8 5.54 -31.16 -51.63
CA PRO A 8 4.56 -32.24 -51.84
C PRO A 8 5.11 -33.61 -52.33
N ALA A 9 6.30 -33.64 -52.94
CA ALA A 9 6.98 -34.88 -53.33
C ALA A 9 7.49 -35.70 -52.12
N GLN A 10 7.83 -35.06 -51.00
CA GLN A 10 8.30 -35.72 -49.77
C GLN A 10 7.14 -36.33 -48.97
N VAL A 11 5.95 -35.74 -49.02
CA VAL A 11 4.72 -36.30 -48.40
C VAL A 11 4.27 -37.59 -49.11
N LYS A 12 4.34 -37.63 -50.45
CA LYS A 12 4.00 -38.83 -51.24
C LYS A 12 4.97 -40.01 -51.08
N PHE A 13 6.19 -39.77 -50.59
CA PHE A 13 7.16 -40.83 -50.29
C PHE A 13 6.77 -41.59 -49.00
N PHE A 14 6.33 -40.87 -47.97
CA PHE A 14 5.92 -41.47 -46.69
C PHE A 14 4.58 -42.23 -46.78
N GLU A 15 3.61 -41.74 -47.56
CA GLU A 15 2.33 -42.43 -47.75
C GLU A 15 2.45 -43.79 -48.46
N ARG A 16 3.45 -43.96 -49.34
CA ARG A 16 3.70 -45.25 -50.02
C ARG A 16 4.40 -46.29 -49.16
N HIS A 17 5.19 -45.87 -48.17
CA HIS A 17 5.94 -46.79 -47.31
C HIS A 17 5.08 -47.37 -46.18
N ILE A 18 4.11 -46.59 -45.68
CA ILE A 18 3.22 -47.05 -44.61
C ILE A 18 2.16 -48.05 -45.15
N ASN A 19 1.72 -47.89 -46.39
CA ASN A 19 0.65 -48.73 -46.97
C ASN A 19 1.09 -50.13 -47.49
N LYS A 20 2.37 -50.50 -47.42
CA LYS A 20 2.85 -51.84 -47.85
C LYS A 20 3.17 -52.83 -46.72
N GLY A 21 3.07 -52.41 -45.45
CA GLY A 21 3.51 -53.23 -44.30
C GLY A 21 2.44 -54.07 -43.58
N LEU A 22 1.15 -53.85 -43.84
CA LEU A 22 0.09 -54.28 -42.89
C LEU A 22 -1.06 -55.11 -43.50
N LEU A 23 -0.81 -55.85 -44.58
CA LEU A 23 -1.82 -56.74 -45.20
C LEU A 23 -1.30 -58.16 -45.54
N GLY A 24 -0.54 -58.75 -44.62
CA GLY A 24 -0.03 -60.11 -44.81
C GLY A 24 0.22 -60.86 -43.52
N LYS A 25 -0.86 -61.24 -42.81
CA LYS A 25 -0.96 -62.45 -41.95
C LYS A 25 -2.23 -62.34 -41.10
N LEU A 26 -3.25 -63.13 -41.46
CA LEU A 26 -4.26 -63.72 -40.56
C LEU A 26 -5.22 -64.56 -41.42
N ARG A 27 -4.86 -65.82 -41.67
CA ARG A 27 -5.80 -66.87 -42.07
C ARG A 27 -5.66 -68.04 -41.09
N ASN A 28 -6.83 -68.52 -40.65
CA ASN A 28 -7.12 -69.74 -39.89
C ASN A 28 -6.88 -69.74 -38.37
N LYS A 29 -7.96 -69.46 -37.63
CA LYS A 29 -8.53 -70.26 -36.52
C LYS A 29 -9.75 -69.50 -35.98
N LYS A 30 -10.88 -69.63 -36.66
CA LYS A 30 -12.21 -69.22 -36.16
C LYS A 30 -13.04 -70.49 -36.18
N ASP A 31 -13.55 -70.90 -35.02
CA ASP A 31 -14.87 -71.52 -34.84
C ASP A 31 -15.10 -72.13 -33.43
N LEU A 32 -14.13 -72.07 -32.50
CA LEU A 32 -14.34 -72.58 -31.13
C LEU A 32 -14.49 -71.52 -30.03
N GLY A 33 -14.20 -70.24 -30.29
CA GLY A 33 -14.23 -69.18 -29.27
C GLY A 33 -15.57 -68.47 -29.06
N PHE A 34 -16.54 -68.62 -29.97
CA PHE A 34 -17.72 -67.75 -30.02
C PHE A 34 -18.80 -68.10 -28.97
N ALA A 35 -18.89 -69.37 -28.55
CA ALA A 35 -19.89 -69.80 -27.57
C ALA A 35 -19.45 -69.62 -26.10
N ALA A 36 -18.14 -69.49 -25.84
CA ALA A 36 -17.57 -69.34 -24.50
C ALA A 36 -17.60 -67.87 -24.02
N ALA A 37 -17.30 -66.92 -24.92
CA ALA A 37 -17.30 -65.49 -24.59
C ALA A 37 -18.71 -64.94 -24.25
N PHE A 38 -19.77 -65.54 -24.79
CA PHE A 38 -21.14 -65.07 -24.58
C PHE A 38 -21.78 -65.57 -23.27
N ARG A 39 -21.32 -66.70 -22.71
CA ARG A 39 -21.86 -67.24 -21.44
C ARG A 39 -21.35 -66.50 -20.19
N GLY A 40 -20.17 -65.88 -20.26
CA GLY A 40 -19.60 -65.13 -19.14
C GLY A 40 -20.25 -63.77 -18.88
N TYR A 41 -21.04 -63.25 -19.84
CA TYR A 41 -21.49 -61.86 -19.84
C TYR A 41 -22.93 -61.64 -19.31
N THR A 42 -23.82 -62.64 -19.38
CA THR A 42 -25.25 -62.41 -19.08
C THR A 42 -25.62 -62.41 -17.60
N ASP A 43 -24.84 -63.06 -16.74
CA ASP A 43 -25.18 -63.19 -15.32
C ASP A 43 -24.44 -62.15 -14.45
N ALA A 44 -23.23 -61.73 -14.86
CA ALA A 44 -22.47 -60.68 -14.20
C ALA A 44 -23.03 -59.27 -14.46
N ASP A 45 -23.49 -58.99 -15.69
CA ASP A 45 -24.05 -57.67 -16.05
C ASP A 45 -25.46 -57.43 -15.47
N LYS A 46 -26.24 -58.50 -15.29
CA LYS A 46 -27.53 -58.42 -14.57
C LYS A 46 -27.35 -58.14 -13.08
N ALA A 47 -26.17 -58.44 -12.51
CA ALA A 47 -25.84 -58.14 -11.11
C ALA A 47 -25.33 -56.70 -10.90
N ALA A 48 -24.83 -56.03 -11.95
CA ALA A 48 -24.32 -54.66 -11.86
C ALA A 48 -25.42 -53.58 -11.97
N ALA A 49 -26.52 -53.86 -12.67
CA ALA A 49 -27.63 -52.91 -12.86
C ALA A 49 -28.33 -52.47 -11.54
N PRO A 50 -28.56 -53.35 -10.54
CA PRO A 50 -29.11 -52.96 -9.24
C PRO A 50 -28.16 -52.11 -8.38
N LEU A 51 -26.85 -52.24 -8.56
CA LEU A 51 -25.84 -51.53 -7.75
C LEU A 51 -25.77 -50.04 -8.08
N LEU A 52 -26.02 -49.65 -9.33
CA LEU A 52 -26.08 -48.24 -9.76
C LEU A 52 -27.39 -47.55 -9.32
N THR A 53 -28.46 -48.30 -9.09
CA THR A 53 -29.75 -47.77 -8.61
C THR A 53 -29.81 -47.52 -7.11
N HIS A 54 -28.88 -48.05 -6.31
CA HIS A 54 -28.90 -47.97 -4.84
C HIS A 54 -27.87 -47.02 -4.20
N LEU A 55 -27.21 -46.16 -4.97
CA LEU A 55 -26.40 -45.06 -4.43
C LEU A 55 -27.29 -44.04 -3.71
N PRO A 56 -27.05 -43.73 -2.41
CA PRO A 56 -27.93 -42.84 -1.65
C PRO A 56 -28.01 -41.44 -2.27
N MET A 57 -29.19 -40.84 -2.18
CA MET A 57 -29.47 -39.49 -2.67
C MET A 57 -28.68 -38.46 -1.86
N TYR A 58 -27.73 -37.78 -2.51
CA TYR A 58 -27.17 -36.54 -2.00
C TYR A 58 -28.27 -35.46 -2.01
N PRO A 59 -28.58 -34.80 -0.88
CA PRO A 59 -29.69 -33.85 -0.85
C PRO A 59 -29.43 -32.55 -1.64
N ASN A 60 -28.19 -32.26 -2.05
CA ASN A 60 -27.85 -30.99 -2.71
C ASN A 60 -26.80 -31.20 -3.82
N GLY A 61 -27.24 -31.29 -5.08
CA GLY A 61 -26.31 -31.31 -6.22
C GLY A 61 -26.98 -31.60 -7.57
N SER A 62 -27.59 -30.59 -8.20
CA SER A 62 -28.27 -30.73 -9.50
C SER A 62 -27.34 -31.06 -10.68
N ALA A 63 -26.04 -30.76 -10.57
CA ALA A 63 -25.05 -31.06 -11.61
C ALA A 63 -24.60 -32.53 -11.61
N GLU A 64 -24.42 -33.13 -10.44
CA GLU A 64 -24.00 -34.53 -10.31
C GLU A 64 -25.15 -35.51 -10.59
N LEU A 65 -26.39 -35.10 -10.30
CA LEU A 65 -27.60 -35.84 -10.70
C LEU A 65 -27.76 -35.86 -12.23
N ALA A 66 -27.41 -34.76 -12.91
CA ALA A 66 -27.40 -34.69 -14.37
C ALA A 66 -26.31 -35.58 -14.98
N GLU A 67 -25.12 -35.62 -14.36
CA GLU A 67 -24.03 -36.50 -14.78
C GLU A 67 -24.36 -37.99 -14.57
N LYS A 68 -25.02 -38.34 -13.45
CA LYS A 68 -25.54 -39.71 -13.22
C LYS A 68 -26.58 -40.13 -14.27
N ASN A 69 -27.53 -39.27 -14.58
CA ASN A 69 -28.56 -39.57 -15.58
C ASN A 69 -27.96 -39.66 -16.99
N ALA A 70 -26.93 -38.88 -17.30
CA ALA A 70 -26.18 -39.00 -18.55
C ALA A 70 -25.43 -40.34 -18.66
N LEU A 71 -24.84 -40.83 -17.56
CA LEU A 71 -24.14 -42.12 -17.54
C LEU A 71 -25.09 -43.32 -17.69
N ILE A 72 -26.25 -43.29 -17.04
CA ILE A 72 -27.29 -44.34 -17.19
C ILE A 72 -27.86 -44.33 -18.62
N ALA A 73 -28.05 -43.14 -19.20
CA ALA A 73 -28.50 -42.98 -20.58
C ALA A 73 -27.46 -43.49 -21.58
N GLU A 74 -26.17 -43.21 -21.39
CA GLU A 74 -25.08 -43.68 -22.26
C GLU A 74 -24.92 -45.21 -22.20
N TYR A 75 -25.01 -45.80 -21.01
CA TYR A 75 -25.00 -47.26 -20.86
C TYR A 75 -26.19 -47.93 -21.56
N SER A 76 -27.41 -47.39 -21.37
CA SER A 76 -28.63 -47.88 -22.02
C SER A 76 -28.58 -47.72 -23.54
N ARG A 77 -27.99 -46.61 -24.02
CA ARG A 77 -27.75 -46.34 -25.45
C ARG A 77 -26.82 -47.37 -26.08
N ILE A 78 -25.68 -47.66 -25.44
CA ILE A 78 -24.71 -48.66 -25.91
C ILE A 78 -25.34 -50.05 -25.95
N GLN A 79 -26.13 -50.43 -24.92
CA GLN A 79 -26.79 -51.74 -24.88
C GLN A 79 -27.83 -51.89 -26.02
N THR A 80 -28.61 -50.84 -26.28
CA THR A 80 -29.66 -50.84 -27.31
C THR A 80 -29.07 -50.76 -28.74
N GLU A 81 -28.03 -49.95 -28.95
CA GLU A 81 -27.33 -49.84 -30.24
C GLU A 81 -26.56 -51.14 -30.60
N THR A 82 -26.05 -51.86 -29.60
CA THR A 82 -25.30 -53.11 -29.80
C THR A 82 -26.21 -54.29 -30.16
N LEU A 83 -27.41 -54.36 -29.55
CA LEU A 83 -28.43 -55.40 -29.84
C LEU A 83 -29.14 -55.18 -31.19
N ALA A 84 -29.28 -53.94 -31.66
CA ALA A 84 -30.06 -53.62 -32.86
C ALA A 84 -29.27 -53.70 -34.20
N LYS A 85 -27.93 -53.82 -34.20
CA LYS A 85 -27.12 -53.56 -35.40
C LYS A 85 -26.09 -54.62 -35.84
N THR A 86 -26.07 -55.84 -35.32
CA THR A 86 -24.98 -56.77 -35.67
C THR A 86 -25.41 -58.04 -36.42
N SER A 87 -25.15 -58.05 -37.73
CA SER A 87 -25.19 -59.23 -38.61
C SER A 87 -23.81 -59.89 -38.82
N SER A 88 -22.73 -59.46 -38.12
CA SER A 88 -21.42 -60.13 -38.21
C SER A 88 -20.68 -60.27 -36.87
N GLN A 89 -20.16 -61.48 -36.62
CA GLN A 89 -19.50 -61.90 -35.38
C GLN A 89 -18.25 -61.08 -35.01
N LYS A 90 -17.51 -60.53 -35.99
CA LYS A 90 -16.27 -59.79 -35.73
C LYS A 90 -16.54 -58.42 -35.10
N THR A 91 -17.66 -57.81 -35.47
CA THR A 91 -18.11 -56.52 -34.91
C THR A 91 -18.76 -56.71 -33.55
N ALA A 92 -19.46 -57.83 -33.33
CA ALA A 92 -20.01 -58.18 -32.01
C ALA A 92 -18.92 -58.39 -30.95
N ILE A 93 -17.83 -59.10 -31.29
CA ILE A 93 -16.69 -59.31 -30.36
C ILE A 93 -16.00 -57.97 -30.02
N ALA A 94 -15.75 -57.13 -31.03
CA ALA A 94 -15.15 -55.81 -30.80
C ALA A 94 -16.07 -54.89 -29.96
N ALA A 95 -17.39 -54.98 -30.15
CA ALA A 95 -18.36 -54.24 -29.36
C ALA A 95 -18.44 -54.73 -27.91
N CYS A 96 -18.37 -56.05 -27.67
CA CYS A 96 -18.31 -56.62 -26.32
C CYS A 96 -17.01 -56.21 -25.59
N GLU A 97 -15.88 -56.19 -26.30
CA GLU A 97 -14.59 -55.82 -25.71
C GLU A 97 -14.52 -54.32 -25.41
N GLN A 98 -15.11 -53.47 -26.26
CA GLN A 98 -15.33 -52.06 -25.94
C GLN A 98 -16.31 -51.84 -24.80
N GLY A 99 -17.37 -52.65 -24.70
CA GLY A 99 -18.29 -52.63 -23.56
C GLY A 99 -17.60 -52.99 -22.24
N ARG A 100 -16.70 -53.98 -22.25
CA ARG A 100 -15.89 -54.37 -21.08
C ARG A 100 -14.92 -53.28 -20.65
N LEU A 101 -14.26 -52.64 -21.62
CA LEU A 101 -13.35 -51.51 -21.37
C LEU A 101 -14.10 -50.28 -20.87
N ALA A 102 -15.30 -50.02 -21.41
CA ALA A 102 -16.17 -48.94 -20.96
C ALA A 102 -16.71 -49.20 -19.55
N LEU A 103 -17.10 -50.43 -19.22
CA LEU A 103 -17.51 -50.82 -17.87
C LEU A 103 -16.35 -50.67 -16.88
N ALA A 104 -15.15 -51.14 -17.23
CA ALA A 104 -13.95 -50.95 -16.40
C ALA A 104 -13.65 -49.45 -16.16
N ALA A 105 -13.74 -48.62 -17.20
CA ALA A 105 -13.56 -47.18 -17.10
C ALA A 105 -14.65 -46.51 -16.23
N LEU A 106 -15.89 -46.97 -16.33
CA LEU A 106 -17.01 -46.51 -15.49
C LEU A 106 -16.81 -46.92 -14.03
N THR A 107 -16.35 -48.14 -13.77
CA THR A 107 -16.01 -48.61 -12.42
C THR A 107 -14.86 -47.80 -11.84
N THR A 108 -13.80 -47.52 -12.60
CA THR A 108 -12.70 -46.65 -12.16
C THR A 108 -13.18 -45.23 -11.83
N ARG A 109 -14.06 -44.67 -12.66
CA ARG A 109 -14.61 -43.32 -12.46
C ARG A 109 -15.60 -43.27 -11.28
N ALA A 110 -16.41 -44.31 -11.08
CA ALA A 110 -17.29 -44.44 -9.92
C ALA A 110 -16.49 -44.58 -8.61
N THR A 111 -15.42 -45.38 -8.60
CA THR A 111 -14.49 -45.49 -7.45
C THR A 111 -13.81 -44.16 -7.16
N ALA A 112 -13.42 -43.39 -8.19
CA ALA A 112 -12.84 -42.06 -8.00
C ALA A 112 -13.85 -41.05 -7.42
N LEU A 113 -15.10 -41.08 -7.88
CA LEU A 113 -16.18 -40.23 -7.34
C LEU A 113 -16.54 -40.61 -5.90
N MET A 114 -16.59 -41.92 -5.58
CA MET A 114 -16.80 -42.40 -4.21
C MET A 114 -15.66 -42.01 -3.28
N ASN A 115 -14.40 -42.13 -3.71
CA ASN A 115 -13.25 -41.73 -2.91
C ASN A 115 -13.21 -40.20 -2.70
N LYS A 116 -13.64 -39.42 -3.69
CA LYS A 116 -13.80 -37.96 -3.56
C LYS A 116 -14.91 -37.61 -2.55
N ALA A 117 -16.00 -38.37 -2.55
CA ALA A 117 -17.12 -38.19 -1.64
C ALA A 117 -16.80 -38.62 -0.19
N VAL A 118 -16.00 -39.67 0.02
CA VAL A 118 -15.47 -40.05 1.34
C VAL A 118 -14.60 -38.94 1.96
N MET A 119 -13.95 -38.13 1.11
CA MET A 119 -13.14 -36.99 1.51
C MET A 119 -13.95 -35.68 1.66
N ASP A 120 -15.27 -35.70 1.44
CA ASP A 120 -16.13 -34.54 1.66
C ASP A 120 -16.30 -34.29 3.17
N PRO A 121 -15.84 -33.14 3.70
CA PRO A 121 -15.94 -32.80 5.12
C PRO A 121 -17.38 -32.76 5.67
N SER A 122 -18.38 -32.63 4.79
CA SER A 122 -19.79 -32.44 5.16
C SER A 122 -20.59 -33.73 5.40
N ALA A 123 -20.10 -34.90 4.97
CA ALA A 123 -20.74 -36.19 5.21
C ALA A 123 -20.51 -36.70 6.65
N SER A 124 -21.53 -37.31 7.26
CA SER A 124 -21.39 -37.91 8.60
C SER A 124 -20.56 -39.20 8.57
N ASP A 125 -19.91 -39.55 9.69
CA ASP A 125 -19.06 -40.73 9.76
C ASP A 125 -19.80 -42.05 9.40
N PRO A 126 -21.06 -42.28 9.80
CA PRO A 126 -21.83 -43.44 9.33
C PRO A 126 -22.02 -43.47 7.80
N GLU A 127 -22.27 -42.32 7.17
CA GLU A 127 -22.43 -42.21 5.72
C GLU A 127 -21.10 -42.49 5.01
N ARG A 128 -19.99 -41.99 5.53
CA ARG A 128 -18.64 -42.28 5.01
C ARG A 128 -18.28 -43.75 5.14
N ILE A 129 -18.66 -44.42 6.23
CA ILE A 129 -18.43 -45.87 6.40
C ILE A 129 -19.23 -46.67 5.38
N VAL A 130 -20.49 -46.30 5.13
CA VAL A 130 -21.30 -46.96 4.08
C VAL A 130 -20.66 -46.82 2.70
N MET A 131 -20.14 -45.64 2.37
CA MET A 131 -19.43 -45.39 1.10
C MET A 131 -18.11 -46.17 1.00
N LEU A 132 -17.35 -46.27 2.10
CA LEU A 132 -16.14 -47.08 2.17
C LEU A 132 -16.41 -48.57 1.95
N LYS A 133 -17.50 -49.11 2.53
CA LYS A 133 -17.94 -50.50 2.31
C LYS A 133 -18.27 -50.77 0.84
N GLN A 134 -18.96 -49.84 0.17
CA GLN A 134 -19.30 -49.94 -1.25
C GLN A 134 -18.05 -49.91 -2.14
N SER A 135 -17.10 -49.01 -1.86
CA SER A 135 -15.81 -48.94 -2.55
C SER A 135 -15.00 -50.24 -2.39
N ALA A 136 -14.96 -50.82 -1.18
CA ALA A 136 -14.29 -52.10 -0.95
C ALA A 136 -14.95 -53.27 -1.68
N ALA A 137 -16.28 -53.30 -1.80
CA ALA A 137 -17.00 -54.33 -2.56
C ALA A 137 -16.71 -54.23 -4.08
N LEU A 138 -16.64 -53.01 -4.63
CA LEU A 138 -16.24 -52.80 -6.02
C LEU A 138 -14.81 -53.27 -6.28
N TYR A 139 -13.89 -53.01 -5.34
CA TYR A 139 -12.51 -53.50 -5.40
C TYR A 139 -12.45 -55.03 -5.49
N LEU A 140 -13.18 -55.75 -4.63
CA LEU A 140 -13.23 -57.21 -4.66
C LEU A 140 -13.75 -57.77 -6.01
N ASN A 141 -14.76 -57.12 -6.60
CA ASN A 141 -15.27 -57.52 -7.91
C ASN A 141 -14.24 -57.31 -9.03
N GLU A 142 -13.46 -56.23 -8.97
CA GLU A 142 -12.36 -56.00 -9.90
C GLU A 142 -11.26 -57.06 -9.75
N THR A 143 -10.88 -57.39 -8.50
CA THR A 143 -9.92 -58.47 -8.19
C THR A 143 -10.37 -59.81 -8.75
N ARG A 144 -11.68 -60.14 -8.66
CA ARG A 144 -12.24 -61.33 -9.30
C ARG A 144 -12.10 -61.29 -10.82
N GLY A 145 -12.48 -60.18 -11.45
CA GLY A 145 -12.35 -60.03 -12.90
C GLY A 145 -10.91 -60.17 -13.41
N ARG A 146 -9.92 -59.75 -12.61
CA ARG A 146 -8.49 -59.94 -12.91
C ARG A 146 -8.07 -61.41 -12.82
N TYR A 147 -8.58 -62.15 -11.84
CA TYR A 147 -8.36 -63.60 -11.73
C TYR A 147 -8.98 -64.36 -12.92
N ASP A 148 -10.27 -64.12 -13.19
CA ASP A 148 -11.01 -64.80 -14.26
C ASP A 148 -10.36 -64.56 -15.64
N ALA A 149 -9.85 -63.35 -15.89
CA ALA A 149 -9.13 -63.02 -17.12
C ALA A 149 -7.81 -63.80 -17.31
N LYS A 150 -7.22 -64.29 -16.21
CA LYS A 150 -6.00 -65.09 -16.21
C LYS A 150 -6.29 -66.59 -16.19
N GLU A 151 -7.36 -67.01 -15.54
CA GLU A 151 -7.82 -68.41 -15.50
C GLU A 151 -8.44 -68.84 -16.84
N ALA A 152 -9.22 -67.97 -17.50
CA ALA A 152 -9.91 -68.27 -18.76
C ALA A 152 -9.01 -68.84 -19.87
N PRO A 153 -7.82 -68.28 -20.19
CA PRO A 153 -6.95 -68.86 -21.21
C PRO A 153 -6.37 -70.23 -20.79
N VAL A 154 -6.13 -70.46 -19.49
CA VAL A 154 -5.64 -71.76 -18.98
C VAL A 154 -6.73 -72.83 -19.09
N LEU A 155 -7.97 -72.50 -18.73
CA LEU A 155 -9.12 -73.38 -18.90
C LEU A 155 -9.38 -73.71 -20.38
N ALA A 156 -9.29 -72.72 -21.26
CA ALA A 156 -9.45 -72.93 -22.70
C ALA A 156 -8.39 -73.90 -23.25
N GLU A 157 -7.12 -73.75 -22.82
CA GLU A 157 -6.02 -74.63 -23.22
C GLU A 157 -6.23 -76.08 -22.72
N ILE A 158 -6.71 -76.26 -21.49
CA ILE A 158 -7.00 -77.59 -20.91
C ILE A 158 -8.21 -78.24 -21.59
N THR A 159 -9.27 -77.48 -21.85
CA THR A 159 -10.47 -77.99 -22.55
C THR A 159 -10.17 -78.34 -24.01
N GLU A 160 -9.29 -77.59 -24.69
CA GLU A 160 -8.80 -77.95 -26.03
C GLU A 160 -7.95 -79.24 -25.97
N ALA A 161 -7.13 -79.43 -24.94
CA ALA A 161 -6.29 -80.61 -24.78
C ALA A 161 -7.03 -81.88 -24.34
N THR A 162 -8.10 -81.75 -23.55
CA THR A 162 -8.82 -82.88 -22.92
C THR A 162 -10.19 -83.16 -23.54
N GLY A 163 -10.71 -82.25 -24.37
CA GLY A 163 -12.04 -82.35 -24.98
C GLY A 163 -13.23 -82.13 -24.03
N ASN A 164 -12.96 -81.90 -22.73
CA ASN A 164 -13.99 -81.74 -21.70
C ASN A 164 -13.88 -80.38 -21.01
N ALA A 165 -15.01 -79.83 -20.57
CA ALA A 165 -15.02 -78.68 -19.67
C ALA A 165 -14.49 -79.13 -18.31
N VAL A 166 -13.39 -78.51 -17.85
CA VAL A 166 -12.76 -78.83 -16.57
C VAL A 166 -12.94 -77.64 -15.63
N THR A 167 -13.25 -77.89 -14.37
CA THR A 167 -13.24 -76.86 -13.31
C THR A 167 -11.96 -77.01 -12.51
N LEU A 168 -11.17 -75.94 -12.36
CA LEU A 168 -9.94 -76.00 -11.59
C LEU A 168 -10.25 -75.92 -10.08
N PRO A 169 -9.63 -76.77 -9.23
CA PRO A 169 -9.79 -76.69 -7.78
C PRO A 169 -9.38 -75.33 -7.18
N MET A 170 -8.41 -74.67 -7.82
CA MET A 170 -7.94 -73.32 -7.47
C MET A 170 -9.00 -72.24 -7.72
N GLY A 171 -9.82 -72.36 -8.78
CA GLY A 171 -10.96 -71.47 -9.02
C GLY A 171 -12.01 -71.57 -7.91
N GLN A 172 -12.32 -72.79 -7.43
CA GLN A 172 -13.23 -72.98 -6.29
C GLN A 172 -12.69 -72.39 -4.98
N ALA A 173 -11.39 -72.57 -4.71
CA ALA A 173 -10.75 -72.02 -3.53
C ALA A 173 -10.72 -70.48 -3.54
N PHE A 174 -10.46 -69.89 -4.71
CA PHE A 174 -10.51 -68.44 -4.90
C PHE A 174 -11.94 -67.90 -4.71
N GLU A 175 -12.95 -68.53 -5.29
CA GLU A 175 -14.35 -68.12 -5.11
C GLU A 175 -14.81 -68.20 -3.64
N GLN A 176 -14.43 -69.25 -2.91
CA GLN A 176 -14.73 -69.36 -1.48
C GLN A 176 -14.04 -68.27 -0.66
N GLY A 177 -12.78 -67.95 -0.96
CA GLY A 177 -12.05 -66.85 -0.34
C GLY A 177 -12.70 -65.50 -0.60
N MET A 178 -13.07 -65.21 -1.85
CA MET A 178 -13.75 -63.97 -2.22
C MET A 178 -15.13 -63.84 -1.57
N LYS A 179 -15.88 -64.94 -1.42
CA LYS A 179 -17.17 -64.96 -0.70
C LYS A 179 -16.99 -64.68 0.78
N ALA A 180 -15.94 -65.21 1.41
CA ALA A 180 -15.61 -64.92 2.81
C ALA A 180 -15.23 -63.44 3.02
N LEU A 181 -14.47 -62.84 2.09
CA LEU A 181 -14.10 -61.42 2.15
C LEU A 181 -15.32 -60.50 2.00
N HIS A 182 -16.27 -60.82 1.12
CA HIS A 182 -17.55 -60.09 1.03
C HIS A 182 -18.34 -60.15 2.35
N GLY A 183 -18.36 -61.31 3.02
CA GLY A 183 -18.97 -61.46 4.36
C GLY A 183 -18.30 -60.58 5.42
N LYS A 184 -16.97 -60.44 5.37
CA LYS A 184 -16.21 -59.55 6.27
C LYS A 184 -16.51 -58.08 6.02
N ILE A 185 -16.68 -57.64 4.76
CA ILE A 185 -17.13 -56.27 4.46
C ILE A 185 -18.50 -56.03 5.08
N ALA A 186 -19.46 -56.95 4.89
CA ALA A 186 -20.80 -56.80 5.44
C ALA A 186 -20.81 -56.62 6.97
N ALA A 187 -19.90 -57.31 7.68
CA ALA A 187 -19.74 -57.28 9.13
C ALA A 187 -19.08 -56.01 9.71
N VAL A 188 -18.52 -55.11 8.88
CA VAL A 188 -18.01 -53.81 9.35
C VAL A 188 -19.18 -52.92 9.77
N ASP A 189 -19.26 -52.56 11.05
CA ASP A 189 -20.36 -51.78 11.62
C ASP A 189 -20.41 -50.35 11.04
N ALA A 190 -21.56 -49.94 10.53
CA ALA A 190 -21.78 -48.60 9.98
C ALA A 190 -21.94 -47.52 11.06
N THR A 191 -22.10 -47.92 12.33
CA THR A 191 -22.22 -47.02 13.48
C THR A 191 -20.91 -46.85 14.27
N GLY A 192 -19.85 -47.56 13.89
CA GLY A 192 -18.57 -47.57 14.56
C GLY A 192 -17.64 -46.41 14.19
N ASP A 193 -16.47 -46.38 14.82
CA ASP A 193 -15.40 -45.41 14.54
C ASP A 193 -14.90 -45.53 13.08
N LEU A 194 -14.93 -44.42 12.34
CA LEU A 194 -14.50 -44.32 10.94
C LEU A 194 -13.04 -44.78 10.75
N ALA A 195 -12.16 -44.50 11.71
CA ALA A 195 -10.75 -44.90 11.63
C ALA A 195 -10.59 -46.42 11.73
N ALA A 196 -11.34 -47.04 12.65
CA ALA A 196 -11.37 -48.49 12.80
C ALA A 196 -11.99 -49.18 11.57
N ALA A 197 -13.08 -48.63 11.04
CA ALA A 197 -13.74 -49.13 9.83
C ALA A 197 -12.84 -49.04 8.60
N THR A 198 -12.12 -47.92 8.43
CA THR A 198 -11.15 -47.73 7.34
C THR A 198 -10.03 -48.77 7.43
N THR A 199 -9.45 -48.93 8.62
CA THR A 199 -8.38 -49.91 8.87
C THR A 199 -8.84 -51.34 8.57
N ALA A 200 -10.05 -51.71 8.99
CA ALA A 200 -10.61 -53.02 8.75
C ALA A 200 -10.86 -53.29 7.25
N LEU A 201 -11.35 -52.29 6.51
CA LEU A 201 -11.63 -52.42 5.07
C LEU A 201 -10.35 -52.45 4.22
N ASP A 202 -9.31 -51.73 4.62
CA ASP A 202 -8.01 -51.80 3.95
C ASP A 202 -7.31 -53.14 4.20
N ALA A 203 -7.43 -53.71 5.41
CA ALA A 203 -6.95 -55.06 5.69
C ALA A 203 -7.67 -56.12 4.83
N ILE A 204 -8.97 -55.94 4.54
CA ILE A 204 -9.73 -56.83 3.65
C ILE A 204 -9.23 -56.72 2.20
N LYS A 205 -8.92 -55.51 1.70
CA LYS A 205 -8.35 -55.33 0.36
C LYS A 205 -6.97 -55.97 0.24
N ALA A 206 -6.11 -55.79 1.24
CA ALA A 206 -4.80 -56.41 1.29
C ALA A 206 -4.88 -57.95 1.27
N GLU A 207 -5.84 -58.54 1.99
CA GLU A 207 -6.07 -59.99 1.96
C GLU A 207 -6.62 -60.47 0.61
N ALA A 208 -7.41 -59.64 -0.09
CA ALA A 208 -7.86 -59.94 -1.45
C ALA A 208 -6.69 -59.96 -2.45
N ASP A 209 -5.76 -59.01 -2.33
CA ASP A 209 -4.56 -58.97 -3.17
C ASP A 209 -3.62 -60.14 -2.88
N ARG A 210 -3.48 -60.51 -1.61
CA ARG A 210 -2.70 -61.69 -1.19
C ARG A 210 -3.33 -62.97 -1.75
N LEU A 211 -4.65 -63.11 -1.68
CA LEU A 211 -5.39 -64.23 -2.24
C LEU A 211 -5.23 -64.30 -3.76
N LEU A 212 -5.36 -63.17 -4.46
CA LEU A 212 -5.16 -63.08 -5.91
C LEU A 212 -3.73 -63.49 -6.29
N ALA A 213 -2.72 -62.93 -5.64
CA ALA A 213 -1.31 -63.25 -5.92
C ALA A 213 -1.02 -64.74 -5.70
N THR A 214 -1.46 -65.30 -4.57
CA THR A 214 -1.26 -66.72 -4.24
C THR A 214 -1.89 -67.64 -5.29
N GLN A 215 -3.10 -67.31 -5.76
CA GLN A 215 -3.80 -68.14 -6.74
C GLN A 215 -3.29 -67.92 -8.18
N LEU A 216 -2.78 -66.73 -8.51
CA LEU A 216 -2.09 -66.49 -9.78
C LEU A 216 -0.74 -67.22 -9.85
N ASP A 217 0.01 -67.28 -8.76
CA ASP A 217 1.23 -68.09 -8.67
C ASP A 217 0.92 -69.59 -8.78
N ALA A 218 -0.17 -70.05 -8.16
CA ALA A 218 -0.64 -71.42 -8.31
C ALA A 218 -1.07 -71.73 -9.75
N LEU A 219 -1.77 -70.81 -10.43
CA LEU A 219 -2.13 -70.89 -11.85
C LEU A 219 -0.90 -70.92 -12.76
N ALA A 220 0.10 -70.07 -12.48
CA ALA A 220 1.36 -70.03 -13.23
C ALA A 220 2.17 -71.33 -13.04
N THR A 221 2.20 -71.85 -11.81
CA THR A 221 2.83 -73.14 -11.49
C THR A 221 2.11 -74.31 -12.17
N TYR A 222 0.78 -74.27 -12.22
CA TYR A 222 -0.03 -75.27 -12.92
C TYR A 222 0.15 -75.21 -14.45
N ALA A 223 0.19 -74.00 -15.02
CA ALA A 223 0.52 -73.74 -16.42
C ALA A 223 1.96 -74.13 -16.78
N GLY A 224 2.85 -74.17 -15.78
CA GLY A 224 4.25 -74.61 -15.85
C GLY A 224 4.52 -76.08 -15.48
N SER A 225 3.49 -76.87 -15.15
CA SER A 225 3.62 -78.29 -14.78
C SER A 225 4.14 -79.14 -15.95
N PRO A 226 4.85 -80.28 -15.72
CA PRO A 226 5.68 -81.00 -16.71
C PRO A 226 4.97 -81.58 -17.94
N ALA A 227 3.65 -81.41 -18.08
CA ALA A 227 2.91 -81.82 -19.26
C ALA A 227 3.31 -81.05 -20.55
N LYS A 228 4.04 -79.93 -20.43
CA LYS A 228 4.59 -79.17 -21.59
C LYS A 228 6.01 -79.59 -22.03
N ALA A 229 6.62 -80.61 -21.42
CA ALA A 229 8.00 -81.01 -21.73
C ALA A 229 8.17 -81.94 -22.94
N GLN A 230 7.14 -82.16 -23.76
CA GLN A 230 7.28 -82.97 -24.98
C GLN A 230 7.14 -82.14 -26.26
N THR A 231 8.30 -81.93 -26.88
CA THR A 231 8.53 -81.50 -28.28
C THR A 231 8.27 -80.03 -28.62
N ILE A 232 9.10 -79.13 -28.08
CA ILE A 232 9.37 -77.84 -28.77
C ILE A 232 10.42 -78.14 -29.85
N GLU A 233 10.02 -78.06 -31.12
CA GLU A 233 10.98 -78.14 -32.24
C GLU A 233 12.00 -77.00 -32.13
N VAL A 234 13.26 -77.31 -32.45
CA VAL A 234 14.41 -76.39 -32.35
C VAL A 234 14.14 -75.01 -33.00
N GLY A 235 13.34 -74.96 -34.08
CA GLY A 235 12.96 -73.71 -34.73
C GLY A 235 12.07 -72.77 -33.90
N GLN A 236 11.26 -73.28 -32.97
CA GLN A 236 10.44 -72.47 -32.07
C GLN A 236 11.26 -71.87 -30.92
N MET A 237 12.29 -72.59 -30.44
CA MET A 237 13.26 -72.04 -29.47
C MET A 237 14.07 -70.90 -30.08
N ASP A 238 14.52 -71.04 -31.33
CA ASP A 238 15.31 -70.01 -32.00
C ASP A 238 14.49 -68.72 -32.25
N ALA A 239 13.20 -68.85 -32.59
CA ALA A 239 12.30 -67.70 -32.74
C ALA A 239 12.05 -66.97 -31.40
N ARG A 240 11.87 -67.72 -30.31
CA ARG A 240 11.73 -67.16 -28.97
C ARG A 240 13.00 -66.44 -28.52
N LEU A 241 14.17 -67.07 -28.67
CA LEU A 241 15.46 -66.47 -28.32
C LEU A 241 15.72 -65.16 -29.08
N ARG A 242 15.39 -65.10 -30.37
CA ARG A 242 15.51 -63.85 -31.15
C ARG A 242 14.56 -62.75 -30.66
N SER A 243 13.33 -63.11 -30.29
CA SER A 243 12.38 -62.18 -29.70
C SER A 243 12.88 -61.63 -28.37
N ASP A 244 13.32 -62.52 -27.47
CA ASP A 244 13.79 -62.14 -26.13
C ASP A 244 15.06 -61.28 -26.20
N LEU A 245 15.96 -61.55 -27.16
CA LEU A 245 17.13 -60.74 -27.43
C LEU A 245 16.77 -59.35 -28.01
N SER A 246 15.76 -59.29 -28.89
CA SER A 246 15.25 -58.01 -29.40
C SER A 246 14.63 -57.16 -28.28
N ILE A 247 13.90 -57.79 -27.35
CA ILE A 247 13.33 -57.11 -26.17
C ILE A 247 14.46 -56.60 -25.28
N ALA A 248 15.47 -57.43 -24.99
CA ALA A 248 16.61 -57.04 -24.16
C ALA A 248 17.40 -55.87 -24.77
N THR A 249 17.57 -55.87 -26.10
CA THR A 249 18.23 -54.77 -26.83
C THR A 249 17.42 -53.48 -26.78
N SER A 250 16.10 -53.56 -26.98
CA SER A 250 15.20 -52.40 -26.83
C SER A 250 15.22 -51.85 -25.40
N ASN A 251 15.21 -52.75 -24.40
CA ASN A 251 15.31 -52.37 -23.00
C ASN A 251 16.65 -51.69 -22.69
N ALA A 252 17.77 -52.19 -23.21
CA ALA A 252 19.07 -51.55 -23.02
C ALA A 252 19.10 -50.12 -23.59
N ALA A 253 18.56 -49.91 -24.79
CA ALA A 253 18.43 -48.58 -25.39
C ALA A 253 17.53 -47.64 -24.55
N GLN A 254 16.41 -48.16 -24.04
CA GLN A 254 15.51 -47.41 -23.17
C GLN A 254 16.17 -47.04 -21.83
N MET A 255 16.85 -48.00 -21.18
CA MET A 255 17.57 -47.77 -19.91
C MET A 255 18.68 -46.73 -20.06
N MET A 256 19.40 -46.74 -21.19
CA MET A 256 20.41 -45.73 -21.52
C MET A 256 19.78 -44.34 -21.74
N THR A 257 18.67 -44.28 -22.47
CA THR A 257 17.94 -43.02 -22.71
C THR A 257 17.40 -42.41 -21.42
N TRP A 258 16.96 -43.25 -20.47
CA TRP A 258 16.39 -42.81 -19.20
C TRP A 258 17.43 -42.61 -18.09
N GLY A 259 18.72 -42.79 -18.40
CA GLY A 259 19.81 -42.63 -17.44
C GLY A 259 19.66 -43.53 -16.21
N ILE A 260 19.26 -44.79 -16.42
CA ILE A 260 19.12 -45.76 -15.31
C ILE A 260 20.53 -46.19 -14.86
N PRO A 261 20.82 -46.22 -13.54
CA PRO A 261 22.06 -46.80 -13.03
C PRO A 261 22.29 -48.21 -13.60
N ASP A 262 23.53 -48.55 -13.90
CA ASP A 262 23.94 -49.83 -14.52
C ASP A 262 23.47 -50.08 -15.96
N ALA A 263 22.83 -49.13 -16.65
CA ALA A 263 22.41 -49.30 -18.04
C ALA A 263 23.56 -49.69 -18.99
N LYS A 264 24.79 -49.19 -18.73
CA LYS A 264 26.00 -49.57 -19.47
C LYS A 264 26.41 -51.02 -19.21
N ALA A 265 26.34 -51.48 -17.96
CA ALA A 265 26.64 -52.86 -17.60
C ALA A 265 25.58 -53.81 -18.19
N PHE A 266 24.31 -53.43 -18.10
CA PHE A 266 23.21 -54.17 -18.73
C PHE A 266 23.37 -54.28 -20.25
N ALA A 267 23.72 -53.18 -20.93
CA ALA A 267 23.99 -53.22 -22.37
C ALA A 267 25.15 -54.16 -22.73
N ALA A 268 26.20 -54.23 -21.90
CA ALA A 268 27.30 -55.17 -22.08
C ALA A 268 26.84 -56.64 -21.87
N ASP A 269 25.99 -56.90 -20.88
CA ASP A 269 25.41 -58.23 -20.64
C ASP A 269 24.53 -58.69 -21.83
N VAL A 270 23.73 -57.77 -22.40
CA VAL A 270 22.92 -58.02 -23.60
C VAL A 270 23.80 -58.27 -24.83
N GLU A 271 24.88 -57.50 -25.01
CA GLU A 271 25.84 -57.74 -26.10
C GLU A 271 26.54 -59.10 -25.96
N ALA A 272 26.88 -59.52 -24.73
CA ALA A 272 27.43 -60.84 -24.46
C ALA A 272 26.42 -61.97 -24.74
N ALA A 273 25.15 -61.78 -24.38
CA ALA A 273 24.07 -62.71 -24.72
C ALA A 273 23.83 -62.78 -26.24
N GLN A 274 23.91 -61.65 -26.95
CA GLN A 274 23.82 -61.59 -28.41
C GLN A 274 24.94 -62.38 -29.09
N LYS A 275 26.19 -62.19 -28.67
CA LYS A 275 27.34 -62.95 -29.20
C LYS A 275 27.19 -64.46 -28.98
N ARG A 276 26.71 -64.86 -27.79
CA ARG A 276 26.41 -66.27 -27.49
C ARG A 276 25.27 -66.82 -28.36
N GLY A 277 24.22 -66.04 -28.58
CA GLY A 277 23.13 -66.39 -29.49
C GLY A 277 23.61 -66.56 -30.93
N ASP A 278 24.40 -65.61 -31.45
CA ASP A 278 24.92 -65.65 -32.82
C ASP A 278 25.82 -66.87 -33.09
N LEU A 279 26.60 -67.30 -32.08
CA LEU A 279 27.39 -68.53 -32.16
C LEU A 279 26.49 -69.77 -32.20
N LEU A 280 25.50 -69.85 -31.30
CA LEU A 280 24.54 -70.96 -31.24
C LEU A 280 23.67 -71.07 -32.49
N PHE A 281 23.35 -69.96 -33.14
CA PHE A 281 22.60 -69.95 -34.39
C PHE A 281 23.44 -70.32 -35.63
N ARG A 282 24.78 -70.24 -35.54
CA ARG A 282 25.69 -70.62 -36.64
C ARG A 282 26.11 -72.09 -36.60
N GLU A 283 26.34 -72.65 -35.41
CA GLU A 283 26.88 -74.01 -35.25
C GLU A 283 25.86 -75.14 -35.52
N THR A 284 24.58 -74.83 -35.65
CA THR A 284 23.49 -75.82 -35.81
C THR A 284 23.30 -76.35 -37.23
N ALA A 285 24.16 -75.95 -38.16
CA ALA A 285 24.12 -76.42 -39.54
C ALA A 285 24.81 -77.78 -39.78
N PHE A 286 25.63 -78.31 -38.84
CA PHE A 286 26.48 -79.48 -39.11
C PHE A 286 26.80 -80.38 -37.90
N ALA A 287 25.83 -80.99 -37.22
CA ALA A 287 26.21 -81.85 -36.09
C ALA A 287 25.32 -83.09 -35.85
N ASP A 288 26.00 -84.21 -35.54
CA ASP A 288 25.43 -85.51 -35.12
C ASP A 288 24.63 -85.40 -33.82
N GLN A 289 23.82 -86.43 -33.53
CA GLN A 289 22.79 -86.45 -32.49
C GLN A 289 23.26 -86.05 -31.07
N ASN A 290 24.52 -86.31 -30.69
CA ASN A 290 25.08 -85.88 -29.39
C ASN A 290 25.28 -84.35 -29.30
N ALA A 291 25.59 -83.69 -30.41
CA ALA A 291 25.73 -82.24 -30.46
C ALA A 291 24.37 -81.52 -30.43
N ALA A 292 23.29 -82.19 -30.85
CA ALA A 292 21.93 -81.66 -30.75
C ALA A 292 21.49 -81.50 -29.29
N ASP A 293 21.82 -82.44 -28.41
CA ASP A 293 21.51 -82.37 -26.98
C ASP A 293 22.34 -81.30 -26.26
N THR A 294 23.62 -81.17 -26.59
CA THR A 294 24.48 -80.07 -26.09
C THR A 294 23.96 -78.70 -26.55
N ALA A 295 23.58 -78.56 -27.83
CA ALA A 295 23.02 -77.33 -28.36
C ALA A 295 21.65 -77.00 -27.75
N LYS A 296 20.84 -78.01 -27.43
CA LYS A 296 19.56 -77.83 -26.71
C LYS A 296 19.77 -77.34 -25.28
N ALA A 297 20.75 -77.90 -24.56
CA ALA A 297 21.12 -77.44 -23.22
C ALA A 297 21.67 -76.00 -23.24
N ALA A 298 22.52 -75.66 -24.21
CA ALA A 298 23.07 -74.31 -24.36
C ALA A 298 22.00 -73.26 -24.73
N ARG A 299 21.04 -73.61 -25.60
CA ARG A 299 19.88 -72.75 -25.90
C ARG A 299 19.00 -72.51 -24.69
N LYS A 300 18.78 -73.53 -23.86
CA LYS A 300 18.02 -73.38 -22.61
C LYS A 300 18.72 -72.40 -21.67
N LEU A 301 20.04 -72.55 -21.51
CA LEU A 301 20.83 -71.67 -20.65
C LEU A 301 20.82 -70.21 -21.14
N LEU A 302 20.87 -69.99 -22.46
CA LEU A 302 20.71 -68.65 -23.04
C LEU A 302 19.29 -68.07 -22.84
N ALA A 303 18.25 -68.92 -22.92
CA ALA A 303 16.88 -68.50 -22.66
C ALA A 303 16.70 -68.06 -21.20
N ASP A 304 17.22 -68.85 -20.25
CA ASP A 304 17.19 -68.53 -18.82
C ASP A 304 17.97 -67.23 -18.53
N ASP A 305 19.14 -67.03 -19.16
CA ASP A 305 19.92 -65.77 -19.06
C ASP A 305 19.16 -64.56 -19.62
N LEU A 306 18.51 -64.69 -20.78
CA LEU A 306 17.73 -63.61 -21.40
C LEU A 306 16.47 -63.27 -20.60
N GLU A 307 15.82 -64.27 -20.01
CA GLU A 307 14.67 -64.07 -19.11
C GLU A 307 15.07 -63.32 -17.84
N ALA A 308 16.23 -63.67 -17.24
CA ALA A 308 16.79 -62.95 -16.11
C ALA A 308 17.16 -61.50 -16.47
N LEU A 309 17.78 -61.27 -17.63
CA LEU A 309 18.10 -59.92 -18.12
C LEU A 309 16.83 -59.09 -18.35
N ASN A 310 15.83 -59.64 -19.05
CA ASN A 310 14.57 -58.95 -19.31
C ASN A 310 13.81 -58.63 -18.01
N SER A 311 13.82 -59.53 -17.03
CA SER A 311 13.21 -59.29 -15.71
C SER A 311 13.93 -58.19 -14.93
N ARG A 312 15.27 -58.19 -14.94
CA ARG A 312 16.09 -57.12 -14.33
C ARG A 312 15.81 -55.76 -14.97
N ALA A 313 15.71 -55.70 -16.30
CA ALA A 313 15.38 -54.49 -17.02
C ALA A 313 13.95 -54.01 -16.74
N ALA A 314 12.97 -54.91 -16.74
CA ALA A 314 11.57 -54.59 -16.44
C ALA A 314 11.43 -53.97 -15.04
N ASN A 315 12.08 -54.57 -14.03
CA ASN A 315 12.11 -54.02 -12.67
C ASN A 315 12.77 -52.65 -12.62
N ALA A 316 13.94 -52.48 -13.25
CA ALA A 316 14.65 -51.20 -13.25
C ALA A 316 13.87 -50.08 -13.97
N ILE A 317 13.26 -50.39 -15.11
CA ILE A 317 12.39 -49.48 -15.87
C ILE A 317 11.14 -49.14 -15.04
N GLN A 318 10.52 -50.11 -14.37
CA GLN A 318 9.34 -49.89 -13.53
C GLN A 318 9.66 -49.01 -12.31
N THR A 319 10.76 -49.25 -11.61
CA THR A 319 11.22 -48.41 -10.50
C THR A 319 11.47 -46.97 -10.95
N LYS A 320 12.14 -46.79 -12.10
CA LYS A 320 12.39 -45.45 -12.66
C LYS A 320 11.08 -44.78 -13.12
N LYS A 321 10.16 -45.53 -13.73
CA LYS A 321 8.82 -45.03 -14.11
C LYS A 321 8.01 -44.55 -12.91
N ALA A 322 8.08 -45.26 -11.78
CA ALA A 322 7.42 -44.85 -10.54
C ALA A 322 7.99 -43.53 -9.99
N SER A 323 9.31 -43.33 -10.03
CA SER A 323 9.93 -42.07 -9.58
C SER A 323 9.62 -40.88 -10.49
N PHE A 324 9.52 -41.09 -11.81
CA PHE A 324 9.02 -40.06 -12.73
C PHE A 324 7.58 -39.68 -12.46
N GLY A 325 6.70 -40.66 -12.28
CA GLY A 325 5.28 -40.41 -12.05
C GLY A 325 5.02 -39.56 -10.80
N GLN A 326 5.81 -39.73 -9.74
CA GLN A 326 5.70 -38.89 -8.56
C GLN A 326 6.21 -37.46 -8.80
N LEU A 327 7.42 -37.32 -9.36
CA LEU A 327 7.99 -35.99 -9.64
C LEU A 327 7.10 -35.17 -10.58
N PHE A 328 6.53 -35.81 -11.60
CA PHE A 328 5.58 -35.18 -12.52
C PHE A 328 4.34 -34.66 -11.78
N ARG A 329 3.69 -35.50 -10.96
CA ARG A 329 2.52 -35.11 -10.16
C ARG A 329 2.84 -33.96 -9.20
N ASP A 330 4.01 -33.97 -8.58
CA ASP A 330 4.44 -32.91 -7.66
C ASP A 330 4.62 -31.57 -8.41
N VAL A 331 5.25 -31.60 -9.59
CA VAL A 331 5.41 -30.41 -10.44
C VAL A 331 4.07 -29.89 -10.93
N GLU A 332 3.17 -30.77 -11.37
CA GLU A 332 1.83 -30.41 -11.85
C GLU A 332 0.96 -29.80 -10.73
N ALA A 333 0.94 -30.42 -9.55
CA ALA A 333 0.21 -29.90 -8.38
C ALA A 333 0.76 -28.54 -7.93
N ARG A 334 2.09 -28.37 -7.96
CA ARG A 334 2.73 -27.10 -7.62
C ARG A 334 2.40 -26.02 -8.67
N PHE A 335 2.47 -26.35 -9.96
CA PHE A 335 2.11 -25.46 -11.04
C PHE A 335 0.65 -24.99 -10.92
N ALA A 336 -0.29 -25.90 -10.68
CA ALA A 336 -1.71 -25.56 -10.51
C ALA A 336 -1.94 -24.60 -9.33
N THR A 337 -1.16 -24.73 -8.26
CA THR A 337 -1.21 -23.83 -7.10
C THR A 337 -0.72 -22.43 -7.45
N VAL A 338 0.42 -22.33 -8.15
CA VAL A 338 0.99 -21.04 -8.59
C VAL A 338 0.07 -20.35 -9.60
N GLU A 339 -0.52 -21.11 -10.53
CA GLU A 339 -1.44 -20.57 -11.52
C GLU A 339 -2.71 -20.01 -10.86
N ARG A 340 -3.29 -20.72 -9.89
CA ARG A 340 -4.46 -20.23 -9.14
C ARG A 340 -4.11 -18.94 -8.40
N ALA A 341 -3.01 -18.93 -7.65
CA ALA A 341 -2.56 -17.75 -6.93
C ALA A 341 -2.29 -16.56 -7.87
N PHE A 342 -1.78 -16.80 -9.09
CA PHE A 342 -1.61 -15.73 -10.07
C PHE A 342 -2.94 -15.16 -10.59
N ARG A 343 -3.96 -16.02 -10.81
CA ARG A 343 -5.30 -15.56 -11.23
C ARG A 343 -6.01 -14.74 -10.16
N ASP A 344 -5.76 -15.04 -8.88
CA ASP A 344 -6.34 -14.32 -7.75
C ASP A 344 -5.70 -12.92 -7.55
N ILE A 345 -4.60 -12.61 -8.25
CA ILE A 345 -4.00 -11.27 -8.25
C ILE A 345 -4.86 -10.31 -9.09
N ASP A 346 -5.60 -9.46 -8.38
CA ASP A 346 -6.50 -8.43 -8.90
C ASP A 346 -5.84 -7.55 -10.00
N ASP A 347 -6.56 -7.36 -11.11
CA ASP A 347 -6.14 -6.54 -12.26
C ASP A 347 -5.93 -5.07 -11.91
N VAL A 348 -6.56 -4.60 -10.83
CA VAL A 348 -6.45 -3.21 -10.38
C VAL A 348 -5.11 -2.93 -9.69
N SER A 349 -4.44 -3.96 -9.17
CA SER A 349 -3.23 -3.82 -8.34
C SER A 349 -1.92 -4.09 -9.07
N PHE A 350 -1.97 -4.66 -10.28
CA PHE A 350 -0.80 -5.01 -11.09
C PHE A 350 -0.97 -4.53 -12.54
N ALA A 351 -0.11 -3.61 -12.98
CA ALA A 351 -0.13 -3.11 -14.34
C ALA A 351 0.21 -4.22 -15.36
N LYS A 352 -0.41 -4.17 -16.55
CA LYS A 352 -0.28 -5.20 -17.60
C LYS A 352 1.17 -5.62 -17.90
N GLY A 353 2.10 -4.67 -17.99
CA GLY A 353 3.52 -4.96 -18.27
C GLY A 353 4.28 -5.68 -17.15
N GLN A 354 3.73 -5.77 -15.94
CA GLN A 354 4.30 -6.55 -14.83
C GLN A 354 3.75 -7.99 -14.77
N LYS A 355 2.60 -8.24 -15.39
CA LYS A 355 2.01 -9.59 -15.51
C LYS A 355 2.65 -10.40 -16.63
N GLU A 356 3.00 -9.77 -17.75
CA GLU A 356 3.57 -10.42 -18.95
C GLU A 356 4.77 -11.35 -18.64
N PRO A 357 5.82 -10.96 -17.89
CA PRO A 357 6.94 -11.85 -17.61
C PRO A 357 6.56 -13.08 -16.78
N ILE A 358 5.52 -12.97 -15.94
CA ILE A 358 5.02 -14.08 -15.12
C ILE A 358 4.18 -15.02 -15.99
N GLU A 359 3.35 -14.46 -16.86
CA GLU A 359 2.58 -15.21 -17.86
C GLU A 359 3.51 -15.98 -18.81
N ASP A 360 4.60 -15.37 -19.26
CA ASP A 360 5.61 -16.01 -20.10
C ASP A 360 6.29 -17.18 -19.38
N ILE A 361 6.67 -17.01 -18.12
CA ILE A 361 7.27 -18.10 -17.32
C ILE A 361 6.25 -19.23 -17.09
N LEU A 362 4.99 -18.91 -16.80
CA LEU A 362 3.93 -19.90 -16.62
C LEU A 362 3.62 -20.64 -17.92
N ALA A 363 3.61 -19.93 -19.05
CA ALA A 363 3.42 -20.51 -20.38
C ALA A 363 4.58 -21.45 -20.75
N LEU A 364 5.83 -21.00 -20.58
CA LEU A 364 7.03 -21.83 -20.80
C LEU A 364 7.03 -23.08 -19.90
N THR A 365 6.61 -22.93 -18.65
CA THR A 365 6.53 -24.04 -17.70
C THR A 365 5.45 -25.05 -18.10
N ARG A 366 4.29 -24.56 -18.56
CA ARG A 366 3.21 -25.41 -19.09
C ARG A 366 3.65 -26.16 -20.34
N THR A 367 4.34 -25.49 -21.27
CA THR A 367 4.92 -26.12 -22.45
C THR A 367 5.92 -27.19 -22.06
N ALA A 368 6.81 -26.92 -21.10
CA ALA A 368 7.74 -27.93 -20.60
C ALA A 368 7.02 -29.14 -19.98
N ILE A 369 5.99 -28.95 -19.16
CA ILE A 369 5.21 -30.04 -18.57
C ILE A 369 4.55 -30.91 -19.66
N ASN A 370 3.97 -30.27 -20.69
CA ASN A 370 3.26 -30.95 -21.77
C ASN A 370 4.20 -31.65 -22.77
N ASP A 371 5.28 -30.98 -23.19
CA ASP A 371 6.18 -31.48 -24.25
C ASP A 371 7.11 -32.59 -23.76
N LEU A 372 7.38 -32.65 -22.45
CA LEU A 372 8.32 -33.63 -21.89
C LEU A 372 7.74 -35.03 -21.70
N ASN A 373 6.44 -35.23 -21.92
CA ASN A 373 5.73 -36.52 -21.87
C ASN A 373 6.04 -37.41 -20.64
N GLY A 374 6.62 -36.87 -19.56
CA GLY A 374 6.97 -37.59 -18.33
C GLY A 374 8.19 -38.53 -18.39
N TYR A 375 9.03 -38.48 -19.43
CA TYR A 375 10.12 -39.48 -19.61
C TYR A 375 11.57 -38.95 -19.49
N ASN A 376 11.77 -37.70 -19.06
CA ASN A 376 13.10 -37.12 -18.87
C ASN A 376 13.24 -36.46 -17.48
N THR A 377 14.06 -37.06 -16.59
CA THR A 377 14.31 -36.57 -15.23
C THR A 377 14.86 -35.15 -15.21
N ASP A 378 15.84 -34.86 -16.06
CA ASP A 378 16.57 -33.58 -16.03
C ASP A 378 15.65 -32.43 -16.42
N ALA A 379 14.76 -32.72 -17.37
CA ALA A 379 13.78 -31.76 -17.84
C ALA A 379 12.65 -31.53 -16.82
N LEU A 380 12.23 -32.56 -16.07
CA LEU A 380 11.31 -32.39 -14.92
C LEU A 380 11.95 -31.60 -13.77
N VAL A 381 13.24 -31.81 -13.50
CA VAL A 381 14.00 -31.01 -12.51
C VAL A 381 14.11 -29.55 -12.94
N ALA A 382 14.32 -29.28 -14.23
CA ALA A 382 14.32 -27.93 -14.78
C ALA A 382 12.92 -27.28 -14.69
N ALA A 383 11.86 -28.01 -15.03
CA ALA A 383 10.48 -27.55 -14.89
C ALA A 383 10.14 -27.20 -13.43
N LYS A 384 10.55 -28.05 -12.47
CA LYS A 384 10.39 -27.76 -11.04
C LYS A 384 11.04 -26.44 -10.64
N LYS A 385 12.28 -26.16 -11.09
CA LYS A 385 12.98 -24.89 -10.80
C LYS A 385 12.24 -23.68 -11.38
N LEU A 386 11.64 -23.81 -12.57
CA LEU A 386 10.83 -22.74 -13.17
C LEU A 386 9.55 -22.48 -12.38
N VAL A 387 8.83 -23.54 -11.97
CA VAL A 387 7.66 -23.42 -11.10
C VAL A 387 8.02 -22.75 -9.76
N ASP A 388 9.14 -23.15 -9.14
CA ASP A 388 9.59 -22.57 -7.88
C ASP A 388 9.93 -21.07 -8.02
N ARG A 389 10.54 -20.66 -9.14
CA ARG A 389 10.79 -19.26 -9.45
C ARG A 389 9.49 -18.48 -9.68
N ALA A 390 8.53 -19.04 -10.40
CA ALA A 390 7.22 -18.45 -10.60
C ALA A 390 6.49 -18.26 -9.26
N ALA A 391 6.56 -19.24 -8.36
CA ALA A 391 5.96 -19.17 -7.02
C ALA A 391 6.50 -17.99 -6.20
N VAL A 392 7.81 -17.73 -6.25
CA VAL A 392 8.43 -16.59 -5.55
C VAL A 392 7.90 -15.27 -6.09
N ILE A 393 7.79 -15.14 -7.41
CA ILE A 393 7.33 -13.89 -8.04
C ILE A 393 5.83 -13.66 -7.74
N VAL A 394 5.00 -14.69 -7.86
CA VAL A 394 3.56 -14.62 -7.52
C VAL A 394 3.37 -14.29 -6.04
N GLY A 395 4.17 -14.88 -5.13
CA GLY A 395 4.12 -14.54 -3.71
C GLY A 395 4.50 -13.09 -3.41
N ALA A 396 5.50 -12.54 -4.10
CA ALA A 396 5.86 -11.13 -4.00
C ALA A 396 4.74 -10.21 -4.52
N ALA A 397 4.09 -10.60 -5.62
CA ALA A 397 2.97 -9.88 -6.19
C ALA A 397 1.73 -9.87 -5.28
N GLN A 398 1.38 -11.01 -4.67
CA GLN A 398 0.31 -11.09 -3.67
C GLN A 398 0.56 -10.14 -2.50
N LYS A 399 1.78 -10.17 -1.93
CA LYS A 399 2.17 -9.28 -0.84
C LYS A 399 2.04 -7.81 -1.22
N ALA A 400 2.39 -7.45 -2.45
CA ALA A 400 2.22 -6.09 -2.95
C ALA A 400 0.73 -5.69 -3.09
N THR A 401 -0.14 -6.61 -3.53
CA THR A 401 -1.60 -6.40 -3.57
C THR A 401 -2.17 -6.15 -2.18
N ASP A 402 -1.82 -6.98 -1.19
CA ASP A 402 -2.28 -6.83 0.20
C ASP A 402 -1.82 -5.47 0.76
N THR A 403 -0.55 -5.11 0.52
CA THR A 403 0.02 -3.82 0.95
C THR A 403 -0.70 -2.64 0.28
N ASN A 404 -1.04 -2.75 -1.01
CA ASN A 404 -1.80 -1.72 -1.71
C ASN A 404 -3.22 -1.54 -1.14
N ALA A 405 -3.88 -2.64 -0.75
CA ALA A 405 -5.17 -2.59 -0.08
C ALA A 405 -5.07 -1.87 1.29
N GLU A 406 -4.03 -2.14 2.07
CA GLU A 406 -3.75 -1.45 3.32
C GLU A 406 -3.49 0.04 3.11
N LEU A 407 -2.71 0.43 2.09
CA LEU A 407 -2.45 1.83 1.76
C LEU A 407 -3.75 2.56 1.37
N LYS A 408 -4.62 1.91 0.58
CA LYS A 408 -5.93 2.46 0.21
C LYS A 408 -6.83 2.67 1.42
N ASP A 409 -6.85 1.73 2.37
CA ASP A 409 -7.61 1.88 3.61
C ASP A 409 -7.05 3.00 4.50
N ALA A 410 -5.71 3.10 4.61
CA ALA A 410 -5.05 4.17 5.34
C ALA A 410 -5.39 5.56 4.76
N LEU A 411 -5.37 5.72 3.43
CA LEU A 411 -5.75 6.95 2.75
C LEU A 411 -7.22 7.31 3.00
N LYS A 412 -8.15 6.34 3.01
CA LYS A 412 -9.56 6.58 3.36
C LYS A 412 -9.72 7.05 4.80
N LYS A 413 -9.02 6.44 5.75
CA LYS A 413 -9.04 6.88 7.16
C LYS A 413 -8.50 8.30 7.32
N LEU A 414 -7.45 8.63 6.57
CA LEU A 414 -6.90 9.99 6.53
C LEU A 414 -7.88 11.00 5.94
N ASP A 415 -8.62 10.64 4.89
CA ASP A 415 -9.64 11.50 4.29
C ASP A 415 -10.69 11.91 5.32
N ILE A 416 -11.18 10.94 6.10
CA ILE A 416 -12.13 11.19 7.20
C ILE A 416 -11.52 12.14 8.25
N GLN A 417 -10.27 11.91 8.66
CA GLN A 417 -9.61 12.76 9.65
C GLN A 417 -9.38 14.19 9.14
N VAL A 418 -8.96 14.32 7.89
CA VAL A 418 -8.73 15.62 7.24
C VAL A 418 -10.05 16.39 7.10
N ASP A 419 -11.12 15.72 6.69
CA ASP A 419 -12.44 16.34 6.58
C ASP A 419 -13.01 16.75 7.94
N GLN A 420 -12.81 15.94 8.98
CA GLN A 420 -13.16 16.33 10.35
C GLN A 420 -12.37 17.57 10.81
N GLY A 421 -11.08 17.64 10.46
CA GLY A 421 -10.24 18.81 10.75
C GLY A 421 -10.60 20.05 9.93
N ASN A 422 -11.13 19.87 8.72
CA ASN A 422 -11.51 20.96 7.81
C ASN A 422 -12.93 21.53 8.09
N ARG A 423 -13.50 21.25 9.27
CA ARG A 423 -14.80 21.79 9.67
C ARG A 423 -14.71 23.27 10.06
N LYS A 424 -15.79 24.01 9.80
CA LYS A 424 -15.93 25.42 10.22
C LYS A 424 -15.76 25.53 11.74
N GLY A 425 -14.93 26.47 12.18
CA GLY A 425 -14.63 26.70 13.60
C GLY A 425 -13.38 25.99 14.12
N ASN A 426 -12.79 25.06 13.34
CA ASN A 426 -11.52 24.45 13.70
C ASN A 426 -10.38 25.51 13.63
N PRO A 427 -9.55 25.66 14.68
CA PRO A 427 -8.45 26.62 14.72
C PRO A 427 -7.38 26.41 13.62
N LEU A 428 -7.29 25.20 13.07
CA LEU A 428 -6.31 24.81 12.04
C LEU A 428 -6.94 24.56 10.66
N ILE A 429 -8.15 25.07 10.40
CA ILE A 429 -8.90 24.83 9.16
C ILE A 429 -8.07 25.07 7.88
N THR A 430 -7.26 26.14 7.82
CA THR A 430 -6.40 26.44 6.66
C THR A 430 -5.35 25.35 6.41
N LYS A 431 -4.83 24.72 7.49
CA LYS A 431 -3.85 23.64 7.40
C LYS A 431 -4.52 22.35 6.93
N PHE A 432 -5.72 22.04 7.44
CA PHE A 432 -6.50 20.88 6.98
C PHE A 432 -7.00 21.03 5.54
N ALA A 433 -7.31 22.24 5.09
CA ALA A 433 -7.60 22.51 3.68
C ALA A 433 -6.39 22.18 2.78
N ALA A 434 -5.18 22.54 3.20
CA ALA A 434 -3.95 22.17 2.49
C ALA A 434 -3.71 20.64 2.51
N TYR A 435 -3.96 19.98 3.65
CA TYR A 435 -3.91 18.51 3.73
C TYR A 435 -4.91 17.82 2.82
N LYS A 436 -6.09 18.40 2.60
CA LYS A 436 -7.07 17.85 1.65
C LYS A 436 -6.54 17.86 0.22
N THR A 437 -5.86 18.94 -0.18
CA THR A 437 -5.19 19.01 -1.49
C THR A 437 -4.05 18.00 -1.60
N GLU A 438 -3.18 17.95 -0.59
CA GLU A 438 -2.04 17.00 -0.56
C GLU A 438 -2.51 15.54 -0.55
N LEU A 439 -3.59 15.22 0.17
CA LEU A 439 -4.19 13.88 0.19
C LEU A 439 -4.78 13.49 -1.18
N ALA A 440 -5.42 14.43 -1.88
CA ALA A 440 -5.93 14.19 -3.22
C ALA A 440 -4.79 13.88 -4.20
N GLU A 441 -3.69 14.63 -4.13
CA GLU A 441 -2.48 14.36 -4.93
C GLU A 441 -1.85 13.02 -4.56
N LEU A 442 -1.70 12.72 -3.27
CA LEU A 442 -1.12 11.47 -2.79
C LEU A 442 -1.96 10.28 -3.21
N SER A 443 -3.30 10.39 -3.16
CA SER A 443 -4.27 9.35 -3.55
C SER A 443 -4.22 8.99 -5.04
N VAL A 444 -3.72 9.88 -5.89
CA VAL A 444 -3.45 9.60 -7.31
C VAL A 444 -2.03 9.06 -7.47
N ARG A 445 -1.04 9.71 -6.84
CA ARG A 445 0.39 9.44 -7.09
C ARG A 445 0.89 8.14 -6.49
N TRP A 446 0.32 7.66 -5.38
CA TRP A 446 0.84 6.46 -4.70
C TRP A 446 0.81 5.21 -5.60
N GLN A 447 -0.13 5.13 -6.55
CA GLN A 447 -0.26 4.03 -7.50
C GLN A 447 0.91 3.95 -8.50
N THR A 448 1.62 5.05 -8.69
CA THR A 448 2.77 5.12 -9.62
C THR A 448 4.11 5.17 -8.89
N MET A 449 4.12 5.16 -7.55
CA MET A 449 5.33 5.10 -6.73
C MET A 449 5.85 3.67 -6.59
N LEU A 450 7.14 3.54 -6.25
CA LEU A 450 7.65 2.27 -5.74
C LEU A 450 6.98 1.96 -4.39
N LEU A 451 6.60 0.70 -4.17
CA LEU A 451 5.85 0.30 -2.96
C LEU A 451 6.50 0.76 -1.63
N PRO A 452 7.83 0.64 -1.41
CA PRO A 452 8.45 1.15 -0.19
C PRO A 452 8.35 2.66 -0.03
N GLU A 453 8.33 3.41 -1.14
CA GLU A 453 8.18 4.86 -1.13
C GLU A 453 6.74 5.26 -0.84
N ALA A 454 5.76 4.56 -1.42
CA ALA A 454 4.35 4.76 -1.13
C ALA A 454 4.05 4.55 0.36
N ILE A 455 4.58 3.49 0.97
CA ILE A 455 4.45 3.22 2.41
C ILE A 455 5.02 4.39 3.24
N ARG A 456 6.23 4.84 2.93
CA ARG A 456 6.86 5.96 3.65
C ARG A 456 6.08 7.26 3.47
N ALA A 457 5.60 7.55 2.27
CA ALA A 457 4.85 8.76 1.97
C ALA A 457 3.51 8.81 2.72
N VAL A 458 2.74 7.71 2.69
CA VAL A 458 1.47 7.60 3.43
C VAL A 458 1.69 7.65 4.94
N ALA A 459 2.72 6.96 5.46
CA ALA A 459 3.05 7.01 6.88
C ALA A 459 3.46 8.42 7.34
N ALA A 460 4.32 9.12 6.59
CA ALA A 460 4.75 10.47 6.90
C ALA A 460 3.59 11.48 6.84
N PHE A 461 2.68 11.33 5.86
CA PHE A 461 1.46 12.13 5.79
C PHE A 461 0.56 11.87 7.01
N ARG A 462 0.36 10.59 7.36
CA ARG A 462 -0.42 10.18 8.53
C ARG A 462 0.10 10.78 9.83
N THR A 463 1.40 10.70 10.10
CA THR A 463 2.00 11.26 11.32
C THR A 463 1.73 12.76 11.45
N ARG A 464 1.82 13.51 10.34
CA ARG A 464 1.52 14.95 10.35
C ARG A 464 0.05 15.24 10.64
N VAL A 465 -0.86 14.53 9.96
CA VAL A 465 -2.31 14.70 10.16
C VAL A 465 -2.71 14.35 11.60
N GLU A 466 -2.24 13.22 12.14
CA GLU A 466 -2.55 12.79 13.51
C GLU A 466 -2.06 13.79 14.55
N ALA A 467 -0.84 14.32 14.40
CA ALA A 467 -0.29 15.34 15.30
C ALA A 467 -1.13 16.63 15.29
N ASP A 468 -1.55 17.08 14.11
CA ASP A 468 -2.37 18.30 13.99
C ASP A 468 -3.84 18.09 14.41
N VAL A 469 -4.38 16.88 14.26
CA VAL A 469 -5.70 16.53 14.82
C VAL A 469 -5.67 16.65 16.34
N GLN A 470 -4.61 16.16 16.98
CA GLN A 470 -4.46 16.30 18.43
C GLN A 470 -4.29 17.76 18.84
N LEU A 471 -3.43 18.51 18.15
CA LEU A 471 -3.24 19.94 18.40
C LEU A 471 -4.55 20.73 18.25
N ALA A 472 -5.38 20.41 17.23
CA ALA A 472 -6.67 21.06 17.03
C ALA A 472 -7.61 20.83 18.22
N LYS A 473 -7.69 19.59 18.76
CA LYS A 473 -8.51 19.27 19.93
C LYS A 473 -8.03 20.01 21.18
N ASP A 474 -6.72 20.08 21.38
CA ASP A 474 -6.12 20.77 22.52
C ASP A 474 -6.41 22.28 22.45
N LEU A 475 -6.30 22.88 21.26
CA LEU A 475 -6.64 24.28 21.01
C LEU A 475 -8.14 24.55 21.20
N GLU A 476 -9.02 23.69 20.69
CA GLU A 476 -10.47 23.83 20.89
C GLU A 476 -10.83 23.83 22.39
N THR A 477 -10.24 22.91 23.15
CA THR A 477 -10.43 22.82 24.61
C THR A 477 -9.91 24.08 25.31
N ARG A 478 -8.70 24.53 24.98
CA ARG A 478 -8.12 25.75 25.55
C ARG A 478 -8.91 27.01 25.20
N ARG A 479 -9.42 27.12 23.98
CA ARG A 479 -10.30 28.22 23.56
C ARG A 479 -11.58 28.27 24.37
N ALA A 480 -12.22 27.12 24.57
CA ALA A 480 -13.45 27.04 25.36
C ALA A 480 -13.22 27.53 26.80
N ASN A 481 -12.12 27.10 27.43
CA ASN A 481 -11.76 27.53 28.79
C ASN A 481 -11.44 29.04 28.85
N ALA A 482 -10.60 29.53 27.94
CA ALA A 482 -10.24 30.95 27.91
C ALA A 482 -11.44 31.87 27.65
N HIS A 483 -12.39 31.45 26.79
CA HIS A 483 -13.66 32.16 26.60
C HIS A 483 -14.52 32.18 27.87
N ALA A 484 -14.58 31.07 28.61
CA ALA A 484 -15.30 31.01 29.87
C ALA A 484 -14.69 31.94 30.94
N ASP A 485 -13.36 31.93 31.08
CA ASP A 485 -12.64 32.78 32.01
C ASP A 485 -12.71 34.27 31.64
N LEU A 486 -12.60 34.59 30.35
CA LEU A 486 -12.79 35.94 29.83
C LEU A 486 -14.20 36.45 30.13
N LYS A 487 -15.23 35.62 29.92
CA LYS A 487 -16.62 35.98 30.22
C LYS A 487 -16.80 36.26 31.71
N ALA A 488 -16.21 35.45 32.58
CA ALA A 488 -16.23 35.68 34.03
C ALA A 488 -15.55 37.01 34.40
N ALA A 489 -14.36 37.29 33.86
CA ALA A 489 -13.63 38.53 34.12
C ALA A 489 -14.37 39.78 33.61
N LYS A 490 -15.01 39.71 32.43
CA LYS A 490 -15.87 40.79 31.92
C LYS A 490 -17.10 41.03 32.80
N SER A 491 -17.67 39.97 33.37
CA SER A 491 -18.76 40.10 34.33
C SER A 491 -18.30 40.79 35.62
N GLU A 492 -17.12 40.45 36.14
CA GLU A 492 -16.51 41.12 37.29
C GLU A 492 -16.25 42.61 37.00
N LEU A 493 -15.71 42.94 35.82
CA LEU A 493 -15.51 44.34 35.39
C LEU A 493 -16.85 45.10 35.30
N ALA A 494 -17.91 44.48 34.79
CA ALA A 494 -19.24 45.09 34.72
C ALA A 494 -19.80 45.37 36.13
N GLN A 495 -19.64 44.43 37.07
CA GLN A 495 -20.03 44.62 38.47
C GLN A 495 -19.23 45.75 39.13
N PHE A 496 -17.90 45.78 38.91
CA PHE A 496 -17.05 46.86 39.38
C PHE A 496 -17.48 48.22 38.81
N ASN A 497 -17.72 48.32 37.50
CA ASN A 497 -18.16 49.55 36.84
C ASN A 497 -19.49 50.08 37.41
N LEU A 498 -20.40 49.18 37.78
CA LEU A 498 -21.65 49.56 38.43
C LEU A 498 -21.38 50.19 39.81
N ALA A 499 -20.52 49.57 40.62
CA ALA A 499 -20.15 50.08 41.94
C ALA A 499 -19.36 51.39 41.85
N TYR A 500 -18.37 51.46 40.95
CA TYR A 500 -17.57 52.64 40.68
C TYR A 500 -18.43 53.82 40.21
N GLY A 501 -19.38 53.58 39.29
CA GLY A 501 -20.33 54.60 38.84
C GLY A 501 -21.23 55.14 39.96
N LYS A 502 -21.65 54.28 40.90
CA LYS A 502 -22.40 54.71 42.11
C LYS A 502 -21.55 55.59 43.00
N MET A 503 -20.30 55.21 43.28
CA MET A 503 -19.37 55.99 44.08
C MET A 503 -19.08 57.36 43.45
N LEU A 504 -18.82 57.42 42.15
CA LEU A 504 -18.64 58.70 41.44
C LEU A 504 -19.86 59.60 41.58
N LYS A 505 -21.06 59.04 41.45
CA LYS A 505 -22.32 59.78 41.61
C LYS A 505 -22.49 60.33 43.03
N ALA A 506 -22.16 59.54 44.05
CA ALA A 506 -22.20 59.95 45.45
C ALA A 506 -21.23 61.13 45.71
N ASN A 507 -20.09 61.14 45.04
CA ASN A 507 -19.07 62.19 45.12
C ASN A 507 -19.32 63.37 44.15
N GLY A 508 -20.54 63.53 43.63
CA GLY A 508 -20.92 64.65 42.76
C GLY A 508 -20.31 64.60 41.35
N ARG A 509 -19.68 63.50 40.95
CA ARG A 509 -19.09 63.29 39.62
C ARG A 509 -20.06 62.52 38.71
N LYS A 510 -19.94 62.72 37.39
CA LYS A 510 -20.73 61.96 36.42
C LYS A 510 -20.31 60.48 36.42
N PRO A 511 -21.24 59.52 36.50
CA PRO A 511 -20.91 58.10 36.38
C PRO A 511 -20.23 57.82 35.04
N LYS A 512 -19.08 57.14 35.08
CA LYS A 512 -18.38 56.64 33.89
C LYS A 512 -17.77 55.26 34.18
N PRO A 513 -17.62 54.39 33.17
CA PRO A 513 -16.92 53.13 33.34
C PRO A 513 -15.42 53.34 33.59
N TYR A 514 -14.78 52.32 34.16
CA TYR A 514 -13.34 52.25 34.36
C TYR A 514 -12.61 52.16 33.01
N GLU A 515 -11.67 53.07 32.80
CA GLU A 515 -10.88 53.20 31.56
C GLU A 515 -9.42 52.71 31.72
N GLY A 516 -9.09 52.01 32.81
CA GLY A 516 -7.73 51.56 33.07
C GLY A 516 -7.34 50.24 32.38
N SER A 517 -6.16 49.73 32.76
CA SER A 517 -5.47 48.61 32.07
C SER A 517 -6.27 47.31 31.98
N VAL A 518 -7.16 47.05 32.96
CA VAL A 518 -8.05 45.87 32.93
C VAL A 518 -8.91 45.86 31.66
N THR A 519 -9.44 47.01 31.24
CA THR A 519 -10.31 47.10 30.07
C THR A 519 -9.55 46.79 28.78
N SER A 520 -8.32 47.31 28.63
CA SER A 520 -7.46 47.01 27.47
C SER A 520 -6.96 45.56 27.47
N ASP A 521 -6.65 45.00 28.64
CA ASP A 521 -6.15 43.64 28.77
C ASP A 521 -7.22 42.61 28.38
N LEU A 522 -8.46 42.79 28.86
CA LEU A 522 -9.57 41.89 28.50
C LEU A 522 -9.95 42.01 27.01
N ALA A 523 -9.88 43.21 26.42
CA ALA A 523 -10.09 43.40 24.98
C ALA A 523 -9.00 42.74 24.15
N SER A 524 -7.74 42.82 24.59
CA SER A 524 -6.61 42.16 23.93
C SER A 524 -6.72 40.63 24.02
N ALA A 525 -7.08 40.11 25.21
CA ALA A 525 -7.32 38.68 25.42
C ALA A 525 -8.44 38.17 24.49
N GLU A 526 -9.56 38.89 24.38
CA GLU A 526 -10.65 38.57 23.45
C GLU A 526 -10.17 38.47 21.99
N GLY A 527 -9.40 39.47 21.53
CA GLY A 527 -8.85 39.44 20.17
C GLY A 527 -7.86 38.28 19.93
N TRP A 528 -7.20 37.78 20.99
CA TRP A 528 -6.18 36.74 20.87
C TRP A 528 -6.75 35.32 20.97
N ILE A 529 -7.82 35.09 21.75
CA ILE A 529 -8.38 33.75 21.94
C ILE A 529 -8.78 33.09 20.61
N ASP A 530 -9.33 33.87 19.67
CA ASP A 530 -9.80 33.32 18.39
C ASP A 530 -8.73 33.32 17.28
N THR A 531 -7.71 34.17 17.40
CA THR A 531 -6.70 34.38 16.34
C THR A 531 -5.43 33.57 16.54
N LYS A 532 -5.12 33.16 17.77
CA LYS A 532 -3.87 32.43 18.08
C LYS A 532 -4.06 30.94 17.93
N THR A 533 -3.06 30.30 17.32
CA THR A 533 -3.05 28.86 16.98
C THR A 533 -1.91 28.11 17.68
N THR A 534 -1.20 28.77 18.59
CA THR A 534 -0.08 28.18 19.34
C THR A 534 -0.50 27.97 20.79
N LEU A 535 -0.41 26.73 21.27
CA LEU A 535 -0.81 26.34 22.63
C LEU A 535 -0.12 27.19 23.71
N SER A 536 1.19 27.39 23.62
CA SER A 536 1.95 28.17 24.62
C SER A 536 1.54 29.64 24.73
N PHE A 537 0.87 30.18 23.71
CA PHE A 537 0.37 31.55 23.78
C PHE A 537 -0.85 31.67 24.71
N TYR A 538 -1.59 30.58 24.94
CA TYR A 538 -2.72 30.59 25.87
C TYR A 538 -2.28 30.83 27.31
N ASP A 539 -1.05 30.47 27.70
CA ASP A 539 -0.53 30.82 29.03
C ASP A 539 -0.42 32.34 29.22
N THR A 540 -0.14 33.08 28.14
CA THR A 540 -0.11 34.55 28.17
C THR A 540 -1.52 35.13 28.30
N ILE A 541 -2.50 34.55 27.59
CA ILE A 541 -3.91 34.93 27.67
C ILE A 541 -4.45 34.67 29.08
N ASP A 542 -4.24 33.45 29.60
CA ASP A 542 -4.65 33.04 30.94
C ASP A 542 -4.00 33.95 32.00
N GLY A 543 -2.71 34.27 31.83
CA GLY A 543 -2.01 35.22 32.68
C GLY A 543 -2.58 36.64 32.66
N MET A 544 -3.01 37.14 31.48
CA MET A 544 -3.67 38.45 31.36
C MET A 544 -5.03 38.47 32.04
N ILE A 545 -5.86 37.43 31.82
CA ILE A 545 -7.18 37.32 32.44
C ILE A 545 -7.02 37.22 33.97
N LEU A 546 -6.10 36.40 34.47
CA LEU A 546 -5.86 36.25 35.90
C LEU A 546 -5.38 37.55 36.55
N ARG A 547 -4.43 38.27 35.92
CA ARG A 547 -3.98 39.58 36.41
C ARG A 547 -5.14 40.57 36.45
N SER A 548 -5.94 40.64 35.40
CA SER A 548 -7.12 41.50 35.31
C SER A 548 -8.10 41.26 36.46
N ARG A 549 -8.40 39.98 36.76
CA ARG A 549 -9.29 39.61 37.87
C ARG A 549 -8.71 39.99 39.24
N LYS A 550 -7.41 39.76 39.47
CA LYS A 550 -6.73 40.18 40.71
C LYS A 550 -6.79 41.70 40.89
N THR A 551 -6.52 42.45 39.82
CA THR A 551 -6.63 43.92 39.85
C THR A 551 -8.06 44.36 40.15
N LEU A 552 -9.08 43.74 39.54
CA LEU A 552 -10.49 44.03 39.85
C LEU A 552 -10.86 43.75 41.30
N GLN A 553 -10.38 42.65 41.88
CA GLN A 553 -10.59 42.36 43.30
C GLN A 553 -9.98 43.43 44.20
N SER A 554 -8.72 43.82 43.96
CA SER A 554 -8.06 44.89 44.73
C SER A 554 -8.78 46.22 44.60
N LEU A 555 -9.21 46.59 43.38
CA LEU A 555 -9.98 47.81 43.14
C LEU A 555 -11.34 47.78 43.83
N THR A 556 -12.02 46.63 43.84
CA THR A 556 -13.33 46.47 44.48
C THR A 556 -13.23 46.62 46.00
N VAL A 557 -12.22 46.01 46.63
CA VAL A 557 -11.95 46.17 48.07
C VAL A 557 -11.65 47.64 48.41
N GLY A 558 -10.80 48.30 47.59
CA GLY A 558 -10.53 49.73 47.74
C GLY A 558 -11.80 50.57 47.67
N LEU A 559 -12.73 50.23 46.78
CA LEU A 559 -13.99 50.94 46.60
C LEU A 559 -14.93 50.78 47.81
N GLN A 560 -15.09 49.56 48.32
CA GLN A 560 -15.95 49.26 49.47
C GLN A 560 -15.52 50.01 50.74
N ASN A 561 -14.22 50.24 50.91
CA ASN A 561 -13.67 50.99 52.04
C ASN A 561 -13.85 52.52 51.92
N THR A 562 -14.43 53.02 50.81
CA THR A 562 -14.55 54.47 50.50
C THR A 562 -15.99 54.95 50.34
N GLU A 563 -16.99 54.10 50.52
CA GLU A 563 -18.39 54.46 50.30
C GLU A 563 -18.86 55.48 51.37
N GLY A 564 -19.15 56.72 50.95
CA GLY A 564 -19.75 57.76 51.79
C GLY A 564 -18.78 58.76 52.47
N LYS A 565 -17.48 58.72 52.16
CA LYS A 565 -16.48 59.61 52.79
C LYS A 565 -15.82 60.52 51.75
N THR A 566 -15.73 61.82 52.06
CA THR A 566 -14.97 62.81 51.29
C THR A 566 -13.45 62.56 51.41
N ASP A 567 -12.66 63.10 50.48
CA ASP A 567 -11.20 62.93 50.51
C ASP A 567 -10.57 63.43 51.83
N ASP A 568 -11.13 64.51 52.41
CA ASP A 568 -10.72 65.06 53.70
C ASP A 568 -11.13 64.16 54.88
N GLU A 569 -12.31 63.54 54.84
CA GLU A 569 -12.79 62.62 55.89
C GLU A 569 -11.96 61.33 55.94
N ILE A 570 -11.53 60.81 54.78
CA ILE A 570 -10.69 59.60 54.75
C ILE A 570 -9.27 59.90 55.22
N TYR A 571 -8.73 61.09 54.89
CA TYR A 571 -7.42 61.51 55.37
C TYR A 571 -7.44 61.81 56.88
N ALA A 572 -8.51 62.44 57.38
CA ALA A 572 -8.71 62.70 58.79
C ALA A 572 -8.88 61.40 59.61
N GLU A 573 -9.65 60.42 59.13
CA GLU A 573 -9.79 59.13 59.80
C GLU A 573 -8.49 58.31 59.78
N ALA A 574 -7.73 58.32 58.68
CA ALA A 574 -6.43 57.64 58.64
C ALA A 574 -5.44 58.28 59.63
N LEU A 575 -5.43 59.62 59.73
CA LEU A 575 -4.61 60.35 60.69
C LEU A 575 -5.07 60.13 62.14
N GLU A 576 -6.38 59.99 62.37
CA GLU A 576 -6.95 59.75 63.69
C GLU A 576 -6.73 58.30 64.15
N LEU A 577 -6.84 57.32 63.24
CA LEU A 577 -6.45 55.93 63.48
C LEU A 577 -4.95 55.82 63.78
N GLN A 578 -4.10 56.54 63.04
CA GLN A 578 -2.66 56.61 63.32
C GLN A 578 -2.39 57.17 64.73
N LYS A 579 -3.06 58.27 65.11
CA LYS A 579 -2.96 58.86 66.46
C LYS A 579 -3.48 57.95 67.56
N GLN A 580 -4.59 57.25 67.35
CA GLN A 580 -5.16 56.31 68.31
C GLN A 580 -4.25 55.09 68.49
N LEU A 581 -3.58 54.65 67.42
CA LEU A 581 -2.64 53.55 67.48
C LEU A 581 -1.31 53.96 68.13
N ASP A 582 -0.82 55.17 67.85
CA ASP A 582 0.35 55.75 68.52
C ASP A 582 0.08 56.00 70.01
N ALA A 583 -1.14 56.45 70.36
CA ALA A 583 -1.59 56.60 71.73
C ALA A 583 -1.79 55.25 72.45
N ALA A 584 -2.32 54.23 71.76
CA ALA A 584 -2.46 52.89 72.30
C ALA A 584 -1.09 52.21 72.48
N ALA A 585 -0.16 52.39 71.54
CA ALA A 585 1.22 51.91 71.65
C ALA A 585 1.99 52.62 72.78
N ALA A 586 1.80 53.94 72.94
CA ALA A 586 2.39 54.71 74.03
C ALA A 586 1.79 54.33 75.40
N GLN A 587 0.47 54.12 75.48
CA GLN A 587 -0.19 53.67 76.70
C GLN A 587 0.21 52.24 77.07
N THR A 588 0.34 51.35 76.08
CA THR A 588 0.81 49.98 76.31
C THR A 588 2.27 49.99 76.78
N LEU A 589 3.13 50.85 76.23
CA LEU A 589 4.52 51.04 76.71
C LEU A 589 4.58 51.60 78.14
N LEU A 590 3.70 52.55 78.50
CA LEU A 590 3.58 53.10 79.86
C LEU A 590 3.06 52.06 80.87
N ASP A 591 2.04 51.28 80.49
CA ASP A 591 1.51 50.19 81.31
C ASP A 591 2.53 49.03 81.45
N MET A 592 3.43 48.87 80.47
CA MET A 592 4.55 47.92 80.48
C MET A 592 5.71 48.35 81.38
N GLU A 593 6.05 49.65 81.44
CA GLU A 593 7.03 50.18 82.41
C GLU A 593 6.49 50.07 83.85
N ALA A 594 5.18 50.22 84.05
CA ALA A 594 4.55 50.11 85.36
C ALA A 594 4.42 48.66 85.88
N SER A 595 4.46 47.64 85.00
CA SER A 595 4.16 46.24 85.35
C SER A 595 5.36 45.29 85.36
N GLY A 596 6.52 45.67 84.79
CA GLY A 596 7.77 44.91 84.92
C GLY A 596 7.82 43.54 84.21
N VAL A 597 6.87 43.24 83.31
CA VAL A 597 6.82 41.99 82.54
C VAL A 597 7.18 42.25 81.07
N ALA A 598 8.12 41.47 80.53
CA ALA A 598 8.54 41.58 79.13
C ALA A 598 7.41 41.16 78.16
N PRO A 599 7.19 41.87 77.04
CA PRO A 599 6.07 41.63 76.13
C PRO A 599 6.21 40.32 75.34
N ASP A 600 5.07 39.70 75.02
CA ASP A 600 4.97 38.65 74.00
C ASP A 600 5.29 39.26 72.62
N PRO A 601 6.40 38.87 71.98
CA PRO A 601 6.84 39.43 70.69
C PRO A 601 5.80 39.27 69.57
N THR A 602 4.91 38.31 69.70
CA THR A 602 3.93 37.93 68.68
C THR A 602 2.82 38.99 68.55
N VAL A 603 2.42 39.62 69.66
CA VAL A 603 1.39 40.66 69.67
C VAL A 603 1.89 41.94 69.02
N ILE A 604 3.15 42.33 69.31
CA ILE A 604 3.80 43.49 68.72
C ILE A 604 4.05 43.27 67.20
N ALA A 605 4.45 42.06 66.81
CA ALA A 605 4.65 41.70 65.41
C ALA A 605 3.34 41.74 64.61
N ASN A 606 2.24 41.25 65.17
CA ASN A 606 0.93 41.26 64.51
C ASN A 606 0.35 42.68 64.38
N ALA A 607 0.53 43.53 65.39
CA ALA A 607 0.13 44.93 65.32
C ALA A 607 0.93 45.70 64.25
N ARG A 608 2.26 45.48 64.18
CA ARG A 608 3.11 46.08 63.13
C ARG A 608 2.75 45.59 61.74
N ALA A 609 2.50 44.28 61.55
CA ALA A 609 2.11 43.73 60.26
C ALA A 609 0.77 44.29 59.76
N SER A 610 -0.18 44.55 60.67
CA SER A 610 -1.46 45.20 60.33
C SER A 610 -1.27 46.65 59.88
N VAL A 611 -0.37 47.39 60.54
CA VAL A 611 -0.01 48.78 60.18
C VAL A 611 0.73 48.84 58.85
N ASP A 612 1.70 47.96 58.64
CA ASP A 612 2.45 47.87 57.38
C ASP A 612 1.51 47.54 56.20
N ALA A 613 0.49 46.71 56.42
CA ALA A 613 -0.54 46.43 55.43
C ALA A 613 -1.42 47.65 55.12
N GLN A 614 -1.76 48.48 56.12
CA GLN A 614 -2.54 49.71 55.91
C GLN A 614 -1.72 50.82 55.24
N ILE A 615 -0.44 50.97 55.60
CA ILE A 615 0.52 51.89 54.94
C ILE A 615 0.71 51.49 53.47
N ALA A 616 0.85 50.18 53.19
CA ALA A 616 0.93 49.68 51.82
C ALA A 616 -0.35 49.98 51.02
N LEU A 617 -1.52 49.93 51.64
CA LEU A 617 -2.80 50.25 51.01
C LEU A 617 -2.93 51.75 50.67
N LEU A 618 -2.45 52.63 51.56
CA LEU A 618 -2.38 54.08 51.34
C LEU A 618 -1.36 54.46 50.27
N ALA A 619 -0.19 53.79 50.23
CA ALA A 619 0.80 53.96 49.17
C ALA A 619 0.22 53.54 47.80
N THR A 620 -0.50 52.41 47.75
CA THR A 620 -1.17 51.94 46.52
C THR A 620 -2.24 52.93 46.05
N ARG A 621 -2.96 53.59 46.98
CA ARG A 621 -3.94 54.64 46.66
C ARG A 621 -3.28 55.93 46.14
N SER A 622 -2.16 56.34 46.74
CA SER A 622 -1.36 57.47 46.25
C SER A 622 -0.88 57.22 44.82
N ASP A 623 -0.42 56.00 44.51
CA ASP A 623 0.00 55.60 43.18
C ASP A 623 -1.16 55.56 42.17
N LEU A 624 -2.35 55.11 42.58
CA LEU A 624 -3.57 55.16 41.75
C LEU A 624 -4.01 56.60 41.46
N LEU A 625 -3.96 57.50 42.44
CA LEU A 625 -4.31 58.92 42.25
C LEU A 625 -3.23 59.67 41.45
N ALA A 626 -1.95 59.30 41.61
CA ALA A 626 -0.86 59.80 40.78
C ALA A 626 -0.99 59.32 39.33
N GLN A 627 -1.41 58.07 39.10
CA GLN A 627 -1.75 57.55 37.77
C GLN A 627 -2.98 58.24 37.18
N ASP A 628 -4.04 58.49 37.93
CA ASP A 628 -5.23 59.20 37.45
C ASP A 628 -4.89 60.66 37.11
N ASN A 629 -4.10 61.35 37.94
CA ASN A 629 -3.63 62.71 37.64
C ASN A 629 -2.66 62.73 36.44
N ALA A 630 -1.80 61.74 36.29
CA ALA A 630 -0.95 61.59 35.11
C ALA A 630 -1.78 61.32 33.84
N THR A 631 -2.85 60.52 33.96
CA THR A 631 -3.76 60.21 32.87
C THR A 631 -4.61 61.42 32.46
N GLU A 632 -5.11 62.20 33.42
CA GLU A 632 -5.83 63.46 33.13
C GLU A 632 -4.89 64.52 32.56
N ARG A 633 -3.63 64.60 33.02
CA ARG A 633 -2.60 65.44 32.38
C ARG A 633 -2.30 64.98 30.96
N GLN A 634 -2.17 63.68 30.73
CA GLN A 634 -1.92 63.13 29.40
C GLN A 634 -3.12 63.31 28.47
N LYS A 635 -4.35 63.23 28.97
CA LYS A 635 -5.57 63.58 28.23
C LYS A 635 -5.62 65.06 27.89
N ALA A 636 -5.23 65.94 28.81
CA ALA A 636 -5.12 67.38 28.55
C ALA A 636 -4.04 67.67 27.50
N GLU A 637 -2.86 67.04 27.61
CA GLU A 637 -1.78 67.16 26.62
C GLU A 637 -2.18 66.61 25.25
N ASP A 638 -2.87 65.47 25.19
CA ASP A 638 -3.34 64.88 23.94
C ASP A 638 -4.49 65.69 23.32
N ALA A 639 -5.34 66.31 24.14
CA ALA A 639 -6.35 67.26 23.69
C ALA A 639 -5.69 68.53 23.10
N THR A 640 -4.69 69.10 23.77
CA THR A 640 -3.91 70.22 23.25
C THR A 640 -3.17 69.84 21.96
N ARG A 641 -2.52 68.66 21.90
CA ARG A 641 -1.84 68.17 20.68
C ARG A 641 -2.82 67.98 19.52
N LYS A 642 -4.01 67.45 19.80
CA LYS A 642 -5.09 67.31 18.81
C LYS A 642 -5.52 68.68 18.29
N GLU A 643 -5.74 69.65 19.16
CA GLU A 643 -6.16 70.99 18.79
C GLU A 643 -5.09 71.73 17.97
N THR A 644 -3.82 71.65 18.40
CA THR A 644 -2.67 72.19 17.66
C THR A 644 -2.57 71.57 16.27
N TYR A 645 -2.61 70.23 16.16
CA TYR A 645 -2.57 69.55 14.87
C TYR A 645 -3.73 69.96 13.96
N LEU A 646 -4.97 69.97 14.46
CA LEU A 646 -6.14 70.32 13.65
C LEU A 646 -6.06 71.76 13.15
N THR A 647 -5.56 72.68 13.98
CA THR A 647 -5.36 74.08 13.61
C THR A 647 -4.30 74.21 12.51
N GLU A 648 -3.12 73.61 12.72
CA GLU A 648 -2.01 73.64 11.76
C GLU A 648 -2.36 72.96 10.43
N ALA A 649 -2.95 71.77 10.49
CA ALA A 649 -3.30 71.00 9.30
C ALA A 649 -4.38 71.71 8.46
N LYS A 650 -5.43 72.26 9.10
CA LYS A 650 -6.47 73.03 8.39
C LYS A 650 -5.91 74.30 7.76
N ALA A 651 -5.07 75.03 8.49
CA ALA A 651 -4.40 76.23 7.96
C ALA A 651 -3.49 75.89 6.78
N TYR A 652 -2.72 74.80 6.88
CA TYR A 652 -1.83 74.34 5.83
C TYR A 652 -2.58 73.89 4.56
N VAL A 653 -3.62 73.06 4.71
CA VAL A 653 -4.47 72.63 3.58
C VAL A 653 -5.07 73.83 2.86
N LYS A 654 -5.61 74.81 3.62
CA LYS A 654 -6.17 76.03 3.04
C LYS A 654 -5.12 76.81 2.24
N LYS A 655 -3.95 77.05 2.85
CA LYS A 655 -2.83 77.76 2.20
C LYS A 655 -2.42 77.11 0.89
N ILE A 656 -2.19 75.79 0.88
CA ILE A 656 -1.72 75.09 -0.33
C ILE A 656 -2.82 75.03 -1.39
N LYS A 657 -4.10 74.88 -1.03
CA LYS A 657 -5.20 74.97 -2.00
C LYS A 657 -5.25 76.32 -2.70
N GLU A 658 -5.05 77.40 -1.95
CA GLU A 658 -4.98 78.76 -2.50
C GLU A 658 -3.74 78.94 -3.39
N GLU A 659 -2.57 78.46 -2.96
CA GLU A 659 -1.34 78.49 -3.77
C GLU A 659 -1.46 77.69 -5.07
N VAL A 660 -2.07 76.51 -5.05
CA VAL A 660 -2.32 75.67 -6.25
C VAL A 660 -3.35 76.33 -7.18
N LYS A 661 -4.33 77.05 -6.63
CA LYS A 661 -5.32 77.79 -7.44
C LYS A 661 -4.70 79.03 -8.09
N ALA A 662 -3.80 79.71 -7.39
CA ALA A 662 -3.10 80.90 -7.85
C ALA A 662 -1.79 80.61 -8.60
N ALA A 663 -1.44 79.32 -8.77
CA ALA A 663 -0.21 78.89 -9.42
C ALA A 663 -0.20 79.37 -10.89
N PRO A 664 0.85 80.11 -11.32
CA PRO A 664 1.00 80.49 -12.72
C PRO A 664 1.05 79.26 -13.63
N GLU A 665 0.52 79.39 -14.84
CA GLU A 665 0.61 78.37 -15.89
C GLU A 665 2.10 78.04 -16.12
N ASN A 666 2.44 76.75 -16.15
CA ASN A 666 3.81 76.22 -16.19
C ASN A 666 4.66 76.38 -14.92
N SER A 667 4.10 76.73 -13.77
CA SER A 667 4.82 76.64 -12.49
C SER A 667 4.94 75.19 -12.00
N ALA A 668 5.81 74.95 -11.01
CA ALA A 668 5.94 73.63 -10.38
C ALA A 668 4.61 73.13 -9.78
N LEU A 669 3.88 74.00 -9.08
CA LEU A 669 2.60 73.62 -8.47
C LEU A 669 1.50 73.35 -9.50
N ASP A 670 1.57 73.98 -10.68
CA ASP A 670 0.65 73.72 -11.78
C ASP A 670 0.89 72.34 -12.42
N HIS A 671 2.16 71.99 -12.69
CA HIS A 671 2.52 70.67 -13.23
C HIS A 671 2.28 69.50 -12.27
N TYR A 672 2.38 69.73 -10.97
CA TYR A 672 2.15 68.71 -9.93
C TYR A 672 0.77 68.81 -9.29
N LYS A 673 -0.17 69.53 -9.90
CA LYS A 673 -1.47 69.87 -9.32
C LYS A 673 -2.29 68.66 -8.87
N ASP A 674 -2.29 67.59 -9.64
CA ASP A 674 -3.04 66.37 -9.29
C ASP A 674 -2.34 65.54 -8.20
N ASP A 675 -1.01 65.48 -8.21
CA ASP A 675 -0.22 64.87 -7.14
C ASP A 675 -0.44 65.63 -5.82
N VAL A 676 -0.38 66.98 -5.85
CA VAL A 676 -0.65 67.85 -4.70
C VAL A 676 -2.10 67.72 -4.23
N LYS A 677 -3.08 67.60 -5.13
CA LYS A 677 -4.48 67.34 -4.76
C LYS A 677 -4.65 66.01 -4.02
N GLY A 678 -4.08 64.92 -4.53
CA GLY A 678 -4.17 63.62 -3.86
C GLY A 678 -3.55 63.64 -2.46
N HIS A 679 -2.44 64.36 -2.33
CA HIS A 679 -1.77 64.64 -1.06
C HIS A 679 -2.62 65.50 -0.09
N LEU A 680 -3.32 66.52 -0.59
CA LEU A 680 -4.25 67.32 0.21
C LEU A 680 -5.46 66.49 0.67
N THR A 681 -6.03 65.65 -0.20
CA THR A 681 -7.14 64.76 0.16
C THR A 681 -6.75 63.82 1.30
N ARG A 682 -5.52 63.28 1.30
CA ARG A 682 -5.01 62.43 2.40
C ARG A 682 -4.93 63.17 3.73
N ILE A 683 -4.46 64.43 3.76
CA ILE A 683 -4.51 65.23 5.00
C ILE A 683 -5.95 65.50 5.41
N GLU A 684 -6.86 65.80 4.48
CA GLU A 684 -8.27 66.04 4.80
C GLU A 684 -8.94 64.79 5.42
N GLU A 685 -8.58 63.60 4.94
CA GLU A 685 -8.99 62.33 5.56
C GLU A 685 -8.36 62.14 6.93
N SER A 686 -7.08 62.47 7.08
CA SER A 686 -6.36 62.43 8.36
C SER A 686 -6.97 63.41 9.38
N ILE A 687 -7.35 64.62 8.97
CA ILE A 687 -8.09 65.59 9.77
C ILE A 687 -9.42 65.00 10.22
N LYS A 688 -10.22 64.43 9.30
CA LYS A 688 -11.50 63.78 9.64
C LYS A 688 -11.32 62.60 10.61
N LEU A 689 -10.26 61.81 10.42
CA LEU A 689 -9.92 60.70 11.31
C LEU A 689 -9.58 61.20 12.71
N VAL A 690 -8.72 62.23 12.83
CA VAL A 690 -8.36 62.82 14.13
C VAL A 690 -9.56 63.50 14.79
N GLU A 691 -10.43 64.18 14.04
CA GLU A 691 -11.70 64.74 14.55
C GLU A 691 -12.57 63.63 15.17
N LYS A 692 -12.65 62.46 14.53
CA LYS A 692 -13.36 61.26 14.99
C LYS A 692 -12.62 60.43 16.05
N GLY A 693 -11.46 60.87 16.53
CA GLY A 693 -10.71 60.20 17.61
C GLY A 693 -9.55 59.30 17.16
N GLY A 694 -9.09 59.41 15.91
CA GLY A 694 -7.91 58.70 15.40
C GLY A 694 -6.57 59.21 15.96
N MET A 695 -5.49 58.45 15.74
CA MET A 695 -4.16 58.73 16.32
C MET A 695 -3.48 59.99 15.77
N VAL A 696 -3.20 60.98 16.65
CA VAL A 696 -2.59 62.28 16.30
C VAL A 696 -1.12 62.16 15.84
N ARG A 697 -0.33 61.25 16.42
CA ARG A 697 1.13 61.14 16.12
C ARG A 697 1.42 60.73 14.68
N ALA A 698 0.63 59.78 14.15
CA ALA A 698 0.73 59.36 12.75
C ALA A 698 0.32 60.51 11.82
N ALA A 699 -0.75 61.22 12.18
CA ALA A 699 -1.28 62.36 11.43
C ALA A 699 -0.27 63.54 11.35
N GLN A 700 0.42 63.87 12.44
CA GLN A 700 1.49 64.88 12.46
C GLN A 700 2.69 64.50 11.59
N SER A 701 3.06 63.21 11.57
CA SER A 701 4.14 62.71 10.71
C SER A 701 3.76 62.83 9.23
N GLU A 702 2.50 62.56 8.90
CA GLU A 702 1.96 62.72 7.54
C GLU A 702 1.92 64.20 7.12
N LEU A 703 1.49 65.11 7.99
CA LEU A 703 1.55 66.55 7.75
C LEU A 703 2.99 67.04 7.50
N THR A 704 3.94 66.61 8.32
CA THR A 704 5.37 66.96 8.17
C THR A 704 5.95 66.43 6.85
N PHE A 705 5.63 65.17 6.51
CA PHE A 705 6.03 64.57 5.24
C PHE A 705 5.47 65.36 4.04
N LEU A 706 4.23 65.79 4.14
CA LEU A 706 3.54 66.55 3.10
C LEU A 706 4.07 67.97 2.94
N GLN A 707 4.39 68.64 4.04
CA GLN A 707 5.13 69.90 4.04
C GLN A 707 6.43 69.77 3.26
N LYS A 708 7.27 68.79 3.63
CA LYS A 708 8.53 68.51 2.91
C LYS A 708 8.33 68.12 1.45
N THR A 709 7.26 67.39 1.14
CA THR A 709 6.96 66.96 -0.24
C THR A 709 6.58 68.16 -1.11
N ILE A 710 5.73 69.06 -0.62
CA ILE A 710 5.30 70.25 -1.34
C ILE A 710 6.45 71.26 -1.47
N GLU A 711 7.24 71.45 -0.42
CA GLU A 711 8.49 72.23 -0.50
C GLU A 711 9.47 71.63 -1.52
N GLY A 712 9.61 70.31 -1.52
CA GLY A 712 10.39 69.59 -2.52
C GLY A 712 9.85 69.77 -3.94
N ILE A 713 8.54 69.78 -4.15
CA ILE A 713 7.91 70.07 -5.44
C ILE A 713 8.23 71.51 -5.88
N LYS A 714 8.07 72.49 -4.98
CA LYS A 714 8.43 73.88 -5.26
C LYS A 714 9.90 74.04 -5.63
N ALA A 715 10.79 73.33 -4.93
CA ALA A 715 12.23 73.36 -5.18
C ALA A 715 12.65 72.64 -6.48
N ARG A 716 11.93 71.61 -6.92
CA ARG A 716 12.25 70.82 -8.12
C ARG A 716 11.97 71.56 -9.44
N GLY A 717 11.13 72.61 -9.42
CA GLY A 717 10.68 73.28 -10.64
C GLY A 717 9.60 72.50 -11.40
N PRO A 718 9.11 73.02 -12.55
CA PRO A 718 8.09 72.37 -13.36
C PRO A 718 8.53 71.01 -13.87
N ARG A 719 7.56 70.10 -14.00
CA ARG A 719 7.77 68.72 -14.38
C ARG A 719 8.19 68.67 -15.85
N THR A 720 9.48 68.63 -16.12
CA THR A 720 9.99 68.29 -17.46
C THR A 720 9.91 66.77 -17.61
N ASP A 721 8.82 66.26 -18.18
CA ASP A 721 8.54 64.82 -18.36
C ASP A 721 9.61 64.05 -19.19
N LYS A 722 10.67 64.71 -19.67
CA LYS A 722 11.80 64.12 -20.39
C LYS A 722 13.03 63.77 -19.53
N ASN A 723 13.11 64.25 -18.27
CA ASN A 723 14.37 64.26 -17.50
C ASN A 723 14.61 63.08 -16.53
N LYS A 724 13.88 61.97 -16.67
CA LYS A 724 14.12 60.76 -15.83
C LYS A 724 14.39 59.47 -16.61
N LEU A 725 14.16 59.46 -17.92
CA LEU A 725 14.43 58.29 -18.76
C LEU A 725 15.93 58.05 -18.97
N ASP A 726 16.75 59.08 -18.85
CA ASP A 726 18.20 58.98 -18.89
C ASP A 726 18.79 58.40 -17.60
N GLN A 727 18.05 58.47 -16.49
CA GLN A 727 18.51 58.02 -15.17
C GLN A 727 18.14 56.57 -14.84
N ILE A 728 17.20 55.94 -15.58
CA ILE A 728 16.74 54.57 -15.29
C ILE A 728 17.89 53.54 -15.26
N GLY A 729 18.94 53.76 -16.07
CA GLY A 729 20.12 52.92 -16.11
C GLY A 729 20.92 52.98 -14.82
N THR A 730 21.24 54.20 -14.36
CA THR A 730 22.00 54.44 -13.13
C THR A 730 21.22 53.99 -11.90
N GLU A 731 19.91 54.26 -11.86
CA GLU A 731 19.07 53.89 -10.73
C GLU A 731 18.90 52.36 -10.60
N TRP A 732 18.81 51.64 -11.72
CA TRP A 732 18.81 50.17 -11.72
C TRP A 732 20.15 49.61 -11.23
N ALA A 733 21.27 50.10 -11.76
CA ALA A 733 22.60 49.67 -11.34
C ALA A 733 22.80 49.84 -9.82
N ASN A 734 22.34 50.96 -9.26
CA ASN A 734 22.39 51.18 -7.81
C ASN A 734 21.50 50.20 -7.02
N ALA A 735 20.32 49.84 -7.55
CA ALA A 735 19.45 48.87 -6.89
C ALA A 735 20.04 47.46 -6.91
N VAL A 736 20.67 47.05 -8.03
CA VAL A 736 21.41 45.78 -8.14
C VAL A 736 22.58 45.75 -7.16
N LYS A 737 23.36 46.83 -7.06
CA LYS A 737 24.45 46.94 -6.07
C LYS A 737 23.94 46.86 -4.62
N GLY A 738 22.79 47.45 -4.32
CA GLY A 738 22.15 47.33 -3.01
C GLY A 738 21.74 45.88 -2.70
N PHE A 739 21.25 45.15 -3.70
CA PHE A 739 20.92 43.73 -3.60
C PHE A 739 22.17 42.87 -3.39
N GLU A 740 23.28 43.16 -4.07
CA GLU A 740 24.56 42.48 -3.84
C GLU A 740 24.98 42.57 -2.36
N GLY A 741 24.85 43.75 -1.75
CA GLY A 741 25.09 43.93 -0.32
C GLY A 741 24.18 43.06 0.56
N LYS A 742 22.91 42.87 0.18
CA LYS A 742 21.99 41.98 0.89
C LYS A 742 22.35 40.50 0.77
N CYS A 743 22.86 40.05 -0.37
CA CYS A 743 23.41 38.70 -0.50
C CYS A 743 24.60 38.49 0.44
N THR A 744 25.51 39.48 0.53
CA THR A 744 26.65 39.41 1.46
C THR A 744 26.19 39.40 2.92
N GLU A 745 25.22 40.23 3.30
CA GLU A 745 24.61 40.20 4.64
C GLU A 745 24.00 38.82 4.96
N MET A 746 23.31 38.20 3.99
CA MET A 746 22.71 36.86 4.15
C MET A 746 23.75 35.79 4.38
N GLN A 747 24.81 35.79 3.58
CA GLN A 747 25.90 34.84 3.74
C GLN A 747 26.57 35.01 5.12
N ALA A 748 26.86 36.25 5.53
CA ALA A 748 27.45 36.54 6.83
C ALA A 748 26.52 36.16 8.01
N ALA A 749 25.21 36.33 7.87
CA ALA A 749 24.25 35.95 8.92
C ALA A 749 24.16 34.42 9.09
N VAL A 750 24.24 33.67 7.99
CA VAL A 750 24.30 32.19 8.02
C VAL A 750 25.62 31.73 8.61
N GLU A 751 26.74 32.32 8.19
CA GLU A 751 28.08 32.04 8.76
C GLU A 751 28.10 32.26 10.26
N LYS A 752 27.58 33.40 10.73
CA LYS A 752 27.48 33.71 12.15
C LYS A 752 26.60 32.72 12.90
N TYR A 753 25.43 32.38 12.35
CA TYR A 753 24.54 31.40 12.98
C TYR A 753 25.22 30.03 13.14
N LEU A 754 25.97 29.58 12.13
CA LEU A 754 26.73 28.33 12.21
C LEU A 754 27.83 28.39 13.27
N ALA A 755 28.54 29.53 13.38
CA ALA A 755 29.55 29.75 14.41
C ALA A 755 28.96 29.80 15.83
N ASP A 756 27.84 30.50 16.02
CA ASP A 756 27.19 30.68 17.33
C ASP A 756 26.59 29.37 17.89
N ASN A 757 26.33 28.37 17.03
CA ASN A 757 25.73 27.09 17.42
C ASN A 757 26.71 25.91 17.38
N ASP A 758 28.02 26.17 17.19
CA ASP A 758 29.10 25.17 17.15
C ASP A 758 28.83 23.99 16.19
N LEU A 759 28.18 24.27 15.05
CA LEU A 759 27.71 23.24 14.11
C LEU A 759 28.83 22.67 13.19
N GLY A 760 30.09 23.08 13.38
CA GLY A 760 31.27 22.41 12.83
C GLY A 760 31.42 22.37 11.29
N THR A 761 32.49 21.69 10.84
CA THR A 761 32.97 21.58 9.45
C THR A 761 32.01 20.92 8.46
N ASP A 762 30.98 20.22 8.95
CA ASP A 762 30.05 19.43 8.13
C ASP A 762 29.09 20.31 7.28
N TYR A 763 29.01 21.61 7.59
CA TYR A 763 28.16 22.57 6.86
C TYR A 763 28.93 23.52 5.92
N ALA A 764 30.25 23.38 5.80
CA ALA A 764 31.06 24.20 4.90
C ALA A 764 30.64 24.05 3.42
N ALA A 765 30.23 22.83 3.02
CA ALA A 765 29.69 22.55 1.70
C ALA A 765 28.34 23.24 1.46
N ALA A 766 27.47 23.29 2.47
CA ALA A 766 26.17 23.97 2.40
C ALA A 766 26.33 25.49 2.31
N LEU A 767 27.27 26.06 3.06
CA LEU A 767 27.61 27.48 2.97
C LEU A 767 28.20 27.84 1.59
N THR A 768 29.08 26.99 1.06
CA THR A 768 29.63 27.16 -0.30
C THR A 768 28.53 27.08 -1.35
N ALA A 769 27.58 26.15 -1.21
CA ALA A 769 26.43 26.02 -2.09
C ALA A 769 25.49 27.23 -2.03
N LEU A 770 25.26 27.80 -0.84
CA LEU A 770 24.51 29.05 -0.67
C LEU A 770 25.23 30.22 -1.34
N GLY A 771 26.54 30.37 -1.10
CA GLY A 771 27.35 31.41 -1.74
C GLY A 771 27.29 31.34 -3.27
N LYS A 772 27.37 30.12 -3.82
CA LYS A 772 27.18 29.89 -5.26
C LYS A 772 25.79 30.30 -5.74
N ALA A 773 24.73 29.87 -5.04
CA ALA A 773 23.35 30.20 -5.41
C ALA A 773 23.08 31.71 -5.39
N LEU A 774 23.63 32.44 -4.41
CA LEU A 774 23.55 33.90 -4.33
C LEU A 774 24.34 34.57 -5.47
N GLY A 775 25.55 34.10 -5.76
CA GLY A 775 26.36 34.57 -6.89
C GLY A 775 25.70 34.35 -8.25
N ASP A 776 25.01 33.21 -8.43
CA ASP A 776 24.27 32.87 -9.65
C ASP A 776 23.06 33.81 -9.86
N ILE A 777 22.41 34.27 -8.77
CA ILE A 777 21.35 35.30 -8.88
C ILE A 777 21.95 36.66 -9.24
N GLN A 778 23.03 37.08 -8.58
CA GLN A 778 23.69 38.35 -8.85
C GLN A 778 24.11 38.46 -10.32
N THR A 779 24.67 37.37 -10.87
CA THR A 779 25.09 37.31 -12.28
C THR A 779 23.92 37.46 -13.26
N ARG A 780 22.73 36.96 -12.90
CA ARG A 780 21.51 37.09 -13.73
C ARG A 780 20.90 38.50 -13.67
N LEU A 781 21.19 39.27 -12.62
CA LEU A 781 20.77 40.66 -12.47
C LEU A 781 21.80 41.60 -13.11
N ASP A 782 21.74 41.77 -14.43
CA ASP A 782 22.66 42.65 -15.16
C ASP A 782 22.49 44.14 -14.72
N PRO A 783 23.46 44.76 -14.03
CA PRO A 783 23.37 46.16 -13.62
C PRO A 783 23.36 47.14 -14.81
N ALA A 784 23.86 46.73 -15.98
CA ALA A 784 23.89 47.54 -17.18
C ALA A 784 22.60 47.42 -18.03
N ALA A 785 21.63 46.60 -17.61
CA ALA A 785 20.47 46.25 -18.42
C ALA A 785 19.69 47.47 -18.93
N PHE A 786 19.55 48.52 -18.12
CA PHE A 786 18.80 49.71 -18.52
C PHE A 786 19.67 50.84 -19.08
N ILE A 787 21.01 50.75 -19.01
CA ILE A 787 21.93 51.82 -19.45
C ILE A 787 21.80 52.06 -20.95
N ARG A 788 21.82 51.01 -21.77
CA ARG A 788 21.71 51.13 -23.24
C ARG A 788 20.32 51.60 -23.68
N VAL A 789 19.29 51.32 -22.89
CA VAL A 789 17.92 51.76 -23.18
C VAL A 789 17.74 53.24 -22.81
N ALA A 790 18.29 53.65 -21.66
CA ALA A 790 18.32 55.04 -21.20
C ALA A 790 18.91 55.99 -22.25
N ASN A 791 20.04 55.61 -22.86
CA ASN A 791 20.70 56.45 -23.87
C ASN A 791 19.86 56.65 -25.14
N ARG A 792 19.05 55.66 -25.53
CA ARG A 792 18.22 55.73 -26.74
C ARG A 792 16.93 56.52 -26.57
N PHE A 793 16.50 56.79 -25.33
CA PHE A 793 15.39 57.70 -25.07
C PHE A 793 15.69 59.16 -25.46
N ARG A 794 16.96 59.50 -25.72
CA ARG A 794 17.38 60.82 -26.21
C ARG A 794 17.14 61.01 -27.71
N ASP A 795 16.94 59.93 -28.46
CA ASP A 795 16.67 59.96 -29.90
C ASP A 795 15.17 59.72 -30.17
N PRO A 796 14.43 60.71 -30.70
CA PRO A 796 13.01 60.57 -31.01
C PRO A 796 12.68 59.41 -31.95
N THR A 797 13.60 59.07 -32.87
CA THR A 797 13.39 57.98 -33.84
C THR A 797 13.49 56.60 -33.21
N GLN A 798 14.24 56.47 -32.11
CA GLN A 798 14.44 55.23 -31.38
C GLN A 798 13.54 55.09 -30.16
N PHE A 799 12.79 56.15 -29.80
CA PHE A 799 12.01 56.22 -28.58
C PHE A 799 11.03 55.05 -28.42
N LYS A 800 10.27 54.71 -29.48
CA LYS A 800 9.30 53.61 -29.45
C LYS A 800 9.97 52.25 -29.23
N ALA A 801 11.12 52.02 -29.87
CA ALA A 801 11.88 50.79 -29.73
C ALA A 801 12.55 50.68 -28.34
N ALA A 802 13.11 51.79 -27.84
CA ALA A 802 13.67 51.88 -26.50
C ALA A 802 12.59 51.64 -25.41
N ARG A 803 11.38 52.16 -25.62
CA ARG A 803 10.23 51.94 -24.74
C ARG A 803 9.86 50.47 -24.63
N GLU A 804 9.68 49.78 -25.75
CA GLU A 804 9.32 48.36 -25.74
C GLU A 804 10.43 47.52 -25.09
N GLU A 805 11.69 47.81 -25.39
CA GLU A 805 12.82 47.09 -24.79
C GLU A 805 12.92 47.32 -23.27
N ALA A 806 12.67 48.54 -22.78
CA ALA A 806 12.62 48.81 -21.34
C ALA A 806 11.51 47.99 -20.66
N LEU A 807 10.31 47.96 -21.23
CA LEU A 807 9.18 47.19 -20.67
C LEU A 807 9.45 45.68 -20.72
N GLN A 808 10.07 45.18 -21.78
CA GLN A 808 10.47 43.78 -21.89
C GLN A 808 11.49 43.40 -20.79
N ARG A 809 12.49 44.26 -20.54
CA ARG A 809 13.46 44.07 -19.45
C ARG A 809 12.80 44.13 -18.07
N VAL A 810 11.86 45.05 -17.86
CA VAL A 810 11.06 45.10 -16.62
C VAL A 810 10.33 43.79 -16.39
N ARG A 811 9.62 43.27 -17.41
CA ARG A 811 8.91 41.98 -17.32
C ARG A 811 9.85 40.83 -17.00
N TYR A 812 11.00 40.76 -17.68
CA TYR A 812 12.02 39.74 -17.43
C TYR A 812 12.50 39.74 -15.98
N PHE A 813 12.89 40.90 -15.45
CA PHE A 813 13.40 40.97 -14.08
C PHE A 813 12.30 40.81 -13.02
N ASN A 814 11.08 41.27 -13.27
CA ASN A 814 9.94 40.99 -12.38
C ASN A 814 9.67 39.48 -12.30
N ASP A 815 9.71 38.79 -13.43
CA ASP A 815 9.56 37.33 -13.47
C ASP A 815 10.69 36.63 -12.72
N LEU A 816 11.93 37.09 -12.88
CA LEU A 816 13.09 36.57 -12.13
C LEU A 816 12.88 36.73 -10.62
N LEU A 817 12.47 37.92 -10.14
CA LEU A 817 12.24 38.17 -8.71
C LEU A 817 11.09 37.34 -8.13
N LEU A 818 10.04 37.06 -8.92
CA LEU A 818 8.86 36.34 -8.46
C LEU A 818 9.02 34.82 -8.53
N LYS A 819 9.72 34.30 -9.54
CA LYS A 819 9.77 32.87 -9.84
C LYS A 819 11.05 32.19 -9.39
N ASP A 820 12.12 32.95 -9.09
CA ASP A 820 13.37 32.35 -8.67
C ASP A 820 13.26 31.76 -7.24
N PRO A 821 13.48 30.45 -7.06
CA PRO A 821 13.27 29.78 -5.79
C PRO A 821 14.25 30.24 -4.71
N VAL A 822 15.47 30.63 -5.08
CA VAL A 822 16.48 31.11 -4.14
C VAL A 822 16.09 32.50 -3.62
N ILE A 823 15.63 33.40 -4.50
CA ILE A 823 15.11 34.71 -4.08
C ILE A 823 13.91 34.54 -3.14
N GLN A 824 12.95 33.66 -3.47
CA GLN A 824 11.77 33.41 -2.64
C GLN A 824 12.13 32.88 -1.24
N GLN A 825 13.15 32.02 -1.14
CA GLN A 825 13.65 31.52 0.14
C GLN A 825 14.38 32.62 0.92
N CYS A 826 15.23 33.42 0.28
CA CYS A 826 15.94 34.53 0.93
C CYS A 826 14.99 35.61 1.45
N VAL A 827 13.86 35.86 0.80
CA VAL A 827 12.84 36.80 1.30
C VAL A 827 12.17 36.29 2.60
N ARG A 828 12.07 34.97 2.78
CA ARG A 828 11.47 34.31 3.96
C ARG A 828 12.50 33.93 5.04
N ASN A 829 13.69 34.54 5.00
CA ASN A 829 14.81 34.13 5.82
C ASN A 829 14.52 34.22 7.34
N PRO A 830 15.00 33.26 8.14
CA PRO A 830 14.86 33.29 9.60
C PRO A 830 15.86 34.26 10.27
N PHE A 831 16.78 34.86 9.51
CA PHE A 831 17.88 35.68 10.02
C PHE A 831 17.53 37.16 10.20
N GLY A 832 16.26 37.55 9.95
CA GLY A 832 15.78 38.90 10.18
C GLY A 832 16.24 39.94 9.15
N ILE A 833 16.81 39.52 8.02
CA ILE A 833 17.21 40.43 6.93
C ILE A 833 15.94 40.89 6.22
N ARG A 834 15.53 42.12 6.50
CA ARG A 834 14.37 42.76 5.89
C ARG A 834 14.73 43.34 4.53
N ASP A 835 13.71 43.50 3.68
CA ASP A 835 13.81 44.16 2.39
C ASP A 835 14.85 43.55 1.44
N PHE A 836 15.01 42.22 1.45
CA PHE A 836 16.01 41.52 0.65
C PHE A 836 15.91 41.83 -0.86
N ALA A 837 14.71 41.72 -1.44
CA ALA A 837 14.46 42.00 -2.86
C ALA A 837 13.48 43.18 -3.10
N THR A 838 12.89 43.74 -2.04
CA THR A 838 11.92 44.85 -2.10
C THR A 838 12.44 46.07 -2.86
N PRO A 839 13.70 46.52 -2.68
CA PRO A 839 14.24 47.67 -3.41
C PRO A 839 14.30 47.45 -4.92
N LEU A 840 14.63 46.22 -5.37
CA LEU A 840 14.64 45.87 -6.79
C LEU A 840 13.23 45.91 -7.39
N ALA A 841 12.26 45.29 -6.73
CA ALA A 841 10.87 45.28 -7.18
C ALA A 841 10.26 46.70 -7.23
N SER A 842 10.57 47.53 -6.22
CA SER A 842 10.17 48.94 -6.20
C SER A 842 10.78 49.72 -7.36
N ARG A 843 12.07 49.50 -7.66
CA ARG A 843 12.75 50.16 -8.76
C ARG A 843 12.19 49.75 -10.13
N LEU A 844 11.91 48.47 -10.35
CA LEU A 844 11.29 48.00 -11.59
C LEU A 844 9.92 48.65 -11.84
N ARG A 845 9.09 48.77 -10.81
CA ARG A 845 7.80 49.50 -10.90
C ARG A 845 8.00 50.98 -11.24
N GLN A 846 9.01 51.63 -10.67
CA GLN A 846 9.32 53.03 -10.98
C GLN A 846 9.80 53.18 -12.42
N ILE A 847 10.66 52.29 -12.91
CA ILE A 847 11.12 52.28 -14.31
C ILE A 847 9.93 52.06 -15.25
N GLU A 848 9.08 51.08 -14.96
CA GLU A 848 7.85 50.81 -15.72
C GLU A 848 6.96 52.06 -15.81
N LEU A 849 6.70 52.70 -14.66
CA LEU A 849 5.90 53.91 -14.56
C LEU A 849 6.52 55.06 -15.38
N ASN A 850 7.84 55.28 -15.27
CA ASN A 850 8.53 56.34 -15.99
C ASN A 850 8.47 56.11 -17.52
N VAL A 851 8.63 54.86 -17.96
CA VAL A 851 8.59 54.47 -19.38
C VAL A 851 7.16 54.53 -19.95
N LEU A 852 6.14 54.20 -19.15
CA LEU A 852 4.74 54.29 -19.57
C LEU A 852 4.24 55.73 -19.64
N ARG A 853 4.68 56.60 -18.72
CA ARG A 853 4.28 58.02 -18.66
C ARG A 853 4.96 58.91 -19.69
N ALA A 854 6.07 58.47 -20.26
CA ALA A 854 6.78 59.23 -21.28
C ALA A 854 6.23 59.03 -22.71
N ALA A 855 5.21 58.18 -22.87
CA ALA A 855 4.39 58.07 -24.08
C ALA A 855 3.19 59.01 -23.99
#